data_AF-A0A137QUN2-F1
#
_entry.id   AF-A0A137QUN2-F1
#
_cell.length_a   1.000
_cell.length_b   1.000
_cell.length_c   1.000
_cell.angle_alpha   90.00
_cell.angle_beta   90.00
_cell.angle_gamma   90.00
#
_symmetry.space_group_name_H-M   'P 1'
#
loop_
_entity.id
_entity.type
_entity.pdbx_description
1 polymer ?
#
loop_
_entity_poly.entity_id
_entity_poly.type
_entity_poly.pdbx_seq_one_letter_code
_entity_poly.pdbx_strand_id
1 'polypeptide(L)'
;MSFQSLISGSECAAPANPLSQVLKHAEGDRSLQQDRVAGPSSSRLHQLPTTAGPSTANEQDLAHARQFFDAQGPSAGSSFAPHPAELARLNQMPLGPVGPNFHDAWVMEQQKHQAFRPEEGGWAGEFGVSNQVTSPTSPGVQQNMSARPEFQQRNSYMPSMGMYGNSLPMYGMPSGMFYGMNPNITIADQGKGKGKGREADFEAAFAQVAASLQNQSSTSRIEEVKDDVEALNEAMEKTKLDQEASEAETEFGKVWEEFQASQLPPPQEDMAKWEAEFNQLMNAQRDELEADYGASMQQAWENGLGDLSTDAAPVGDRLEFDDEGVPILASYIFEERNMYMTSKSSSLLNDAKALLERNGSLSEAALMLEAAIQKGELGEGDYEAWILLGETRNMDEREEAGMKALLEGVRMAEKNGTPGPGMMSLAISFTNEGYDKGSHSMLLRWLRATYLTHPIPEDTVKAMKTNSAWDTHTRITDLFLGLTREHHSKGILDPDLQIGLGVLFYTNSDYDHAKDCFATALGARPRDYLLWNRLGSSLSNGNKPEEALGAYREALALRPTYTRAIYNVGVACLNIGAFKEAAEHFLSAINLQENSSGDSSNQLWYTLRRALQSMERPDLADLALPEKRIDLNIRGGAQAMLYAVGLTENDMNKPQIGISPIWWEGNPCNSHLLELAKHVKDGCKEEDLVGLIFNTIGVSDAITMGTDGMRYSLPSRDLIADSIESVVMAQHYDGNISIPGCDKNMPGCFMAAVRHNRPTIIVYGGTIQAGTRHVDCPGMGKVKGGTVNISDAFESFGAYTVGKITDEQRFDVVRHACPGPGACGGMYTANTMSSALEVLGMSLPYSSSTPAMYPEKAHECFRAAKYLKRLLELDIKPRDILTRNSFLNAIVVITILGGSTNAVLHLLAMARATDIQLTIDDFQMIADKTPFLADLMPSGKYYMEDVHRIGGIPGTLKYLLKNTDLIDGTQLTVTGKTLAENLEDVPDIDFEKQDVLRRLDNPIKPTGHLTILRGNFAPGTAVAKLTGKEGLNFEVRRSGTVLKAVCMLKCLVNRVWQGALTGLTNSILPWKLVGMPEMLGPTGALAGAGLLGKTALITDGRFSGASRGFIIGHVVPEARVGGPIALVQDGDKIVIDSEKRTIDWQVDEEEQKRRKALWDASDKGKLNVRRGVLYRYARDVAPASEGAYCD
;
A
#
# COMPACT_ATOMS: atom_id res chain seq x y z
N MET A 1 -5.20 -64.31 2.44
CA MET A 1 -5.37 -64.36 3.91
C MET A 1 -5.57 -62.93 4.36
N SER A 2 -6.75 -62.52 4.82
CA SER A 2 -7.42 -62.95 6.08
C SER A 2 -6.57 -62.54 7.29
N PHE A 3 -7.14 -62.05 8.39
CA PHE A 3 -8.53 -61.85 8.82
C PHE A 3 -8.39 -60.67 9.85
N GLN A 4 -9.31 -59.71 10.00
CA GLN A 4 -10.59 -59.88 10.70
C GLN A 4 -10.42 -60.61 12.04
N SER A 5 -11.11 -60.15 13.10
CA SER A 5 -11.27 -60.89 14.37
C SER A 5 -10.04 -60.88 15.29
N LEU A 6 -10.11 -60.63 16.61
CA LEU A 6 -11.17 -60.26 17.57
C LEU A 6 -10.47 -59.41 18.66
N ILE A 7 -11.09 -58.46 19.34
CA ILE A 7 -12.27 -58.52 20.22
C ILE A 7 -13.07 -57.22 20.00
N SER A 8 -14.19 -57.22 19.28
CA SER A 8 -15.58 -57.44 19.76
C SER A 8 -16.00 -56.53 20.93
N GLY A 9 -17.06 -55.70 20.86
CA GLY A 9 -17.95 -55.37 19.74
C GLY A 9 -19.43 -55.35 20.15
N SER A 10 -20.21 -54.45 19.56
CA SER A 10 -21.66 -54.61 19.31
C SER A 10 -22.11 -53.57 18.27
N GLU A 11 -22.98 -53.99 17.35
CA GLU A 11 -23.38 -53.25 16.15
C GLU A 11 -24.67 -52.45 16.39
N CYS A 12 -24.91 -51.38 15.61
CA CYS A 12 -26.12 -51.25 14.77
C CYS A 12 -26.20 -49.94 13.96
N ALA A 13 -26.92 -50.02 12.84
CA ALA A 13 -27.54 -48.94 12.04
C ALA A 13 -26.69 -48.04 11.12
N ALA A 14 -26.70 -48.38 9.83
CA ALA A 14 -27.14 -47.46 8.77
C ALA A 14 -28.66 -47.72 8.51
N PRO A 15 -29.40 -47.04 7.58
CA PRO A 15 -29.01 -45.98 6.64
C PRO A 15 -30.05 -44.82 6.47
N ALA A 16 -29.82 -43.98 5.44
CA ALA A 16 -30.79 -43.26 4.59
C ALA A 16 -31.25 -41.81 4.92
N ASN A 17 -30.80 -40.87 4.06
CA ASN A 17 -31.69 -40.19 3.11
C ASN A 17 -30.94 -39.86 1.79
N PRO A 18 -31.25 -40.49 0.64
CA PRO A 18 -30.51 -40.30 -0.62
C PRO A 18 -30.89 -39.05 -1.44
N LEU A 19 -31.80 -38.19 -0.97
CA LEU A 19 -32.35 -37.11 -1.82
C LEU A 19 -31.42 -35.90 -2.02
N SER A 20 -30.42 -35.69 -1.16
CA SER A 20 -29.55 -34.49 -1.19
C SER A 20 -28.39 -34.56 -2.20
N GLN A 21 -27.99 -35.76 -2.65
CA GLN A 21 -26.89 -35.92 -3.62
C GLN A 21 -27.34 -36.00 -5.09
N VAL A 22 -28.64 -35.87 -5.37
CA VAL A 22 -29.18 -35.85 -6.75
C VAL A 22 -29.48 -34.42 -7.23
N LEU A 23 -29.65 -33.45 -6.32
CA LEU A 23 -30.05 -32.06 -6.63
C LEU A 23 -28.89 -31.07 -6.86
N LYS A 24 -27.65 -31.53 -7.04
CA LYS A 24 -26.50 -30.66 -7.42
C LYS A 24 -25.94 -30.88 -8.83
N HIS A 25 -26.52 -31.78 -9.64
CA HIS A 25 -26.11 -32.02 -11.03
C HIS A 25 -27.28 -32.11 -12.03
N ALA A 26 -28.33 -31.32 -11.76
CA ALA A 26 -29.23 -30.70 -12.72
C ALA A 26 -29.65 -29.38 -12.03
N GLU A 27 -29.54 -28.20 -12.62
CA GLU A 27 -29.83 -27.87 -14.02
C GLU A 27 -28.70 -27.05 -14.67
N GLY A 28 -28.19 -27.54 -15.79
CA GLY A 28 -27.34 -26.78 -16.71
C GLY A 28 -27.82 -26.99 -18.14
N ASP A 29 -27.92 -25.90 -18.88
CA ASP A 29 -28.08 -25.79 -20.34
C ASP A 29 -29.38 -26.37 -20.97
N ARG A 30 -30.14 -25.47 -21.61
CA ARG A 30 -31.15 -25.81 -22.62
C ARG A 30 -31.14 -24.79 -23.76
N SER A 31 -30.04 -24.76 -24.51
CA SER A 31 -29.95 -24.02 -25.77
C SER A 31 -29.65 -24.93 -26.97
N LEU A 32 -30.64 -25.73 -27.44
CA LEU A 32 -30.73 -26.22 -28.84
C LEU A 32 -31.99 -27.08 -29.10
N GLN A 33 -33.11 -26.44 -29.45
CA GLN A 33 -34.06 -26.92 -30.47
C GLN A 33 -35.02 -25.79 -30.85
N GLN A 34 -34.86 -25.25 -32.06
CA GLN A 34 -35.78 -24.28 -32.66
C GLN A 34 -36.85 -24.98 -33.52
N ASP A 35 -37.99 -24.31 -33.63
CA ASP A 35 -39.07 -24.46 -34.63
C ASP A 35 -39.78 -25.82 -34.77
N ARG A 36 -41.02 -25.88 -34.25
CA ARG A 36 -42.23 -25.83 -35.09
C ARG A 36 -43.55 -25.72 -34.29
N VAL A 37 -44.22 -24.58 -34.47
CA VAL A 37 -45.67 -24.36 -34.69
C VAL A 37 -46.63 -25.48 -34.22
N ALA A 38 -47.48 -25.21 -33.20
CA ALA A 38 -48.96 -25.21 -33.30
C ALA A 38 -49.71 -25.45 -31.96
N GLY A 39 -50.47 -24.44 -31.52
CA GLY A 39 -51.87 -24.63 -31.09
C GLY A 39 -52.15 -25.14 -29.66
N PRO A 40 -53.38 -24.93 -29.14
CA PRO A 40 -53.60 -24.90 -27.69
C PRO A 40 -54.51 -26.01 -27.12
N SER A 41 -54.56 -26.01 -25.79
CA SER A 41 -55.74 -26.32 -24.93
C SER A 41 -56.03 -27.75 -24.45
N SER A 42 -56.29 -27.79 -23.15
CA SER A 42 -57.29 -28.61 -22.43
C SER A 42 -56.95 -30.03 -21.95
N SER A 43 -57.00 -30.14 -20.62
CA SER A 43 -57.72 -31.18 -19.85
C SER A 43 -57.16 -32.60 -19.66
N ARG A 44 -56.97 -32.91 -18.37
CA ARG A 44 -57.44 -34.11 -17.63
C ARG A 44 -56.82 -35.51 -17.88
N LEU A 45 -56.43 -36.08 -16.72
CA LEU A 45 -56.65 -37.46 -16.23
C LEU A 45 -55.68 -38.62 -16.59
N HIS A 46 -55.14 -39.18 -15.49
CA HIS A 46 -54.97 -40.61 -15.14
C HIS A 46 -54.11 -41.60 -15.96
N GLN A 47 -53.17 -42.20 -15.20
CA GLN A 47 -52.80 -43.64 -15.12
C GLN A 47 -52.04 -44.32 -16.28
N LEU A 48 -50.75 -44.64 -15.98
CA LEU A 48 -50.06 -45.96 -15.99
C LEU A 48 -50.57 -47.06 -16.97
N PRO A 49 -49.70 -47.96 -17.56
CA PRO A 49 -48.56 -48.58 -16.85
C PRO A 49 -47.32 -49.15 -17.68
N THR A 50 -46.22 -49.43 -16.96
CA THR A 50 -45.29 -50.61 -16.99
C THR A 50 -44.64 -51.27 -18.26
N THR A 51 -43.30 -51.50 -18.14
CA THR A 51 -42.48 -52.76 -18.34
C THR A 51 -41.88 -53.24 -19.68
N ALA A 52 -40.65 -53.82 -19.55
CA ALA A 52 -39.86 -54.71 -20.43
C ALA A 52 -39.28 -54.13 -21.75
N GLY A 53 -38.15 -54.57 -22.34
CA GLY A 53 -37.18 -55.66 -22.06
C GLY A 53 -35.87 -55.51 -22.92
N PRO A 54 -34.91 -56.47 -22.95
CA PRO A 54 -33.47 -56.16 -23.14
C PRO A 54 -32.71 -56.77 -24.35
N SER A 55 -31.61 -56.12 -24.76
CA SER A 55 -30.48 -56.61 -25.61
C SER A 55 -29.43 -55.48 -25.75
N THR A 56 -28.09 -55.63 -25.83
CA THR A 56 -27.12 -56.76 -25.76
C THR A 56 -25.71 -56.19 -25.42
N ALA A 57 -24.65 -57.02 -25.26
CA ALA A 57 -23.28 -56.60 -24.90
C ALA A 57 -22.22 -56.86 -26.00
N ASN A 58 -20.99 -56.33 -25.84
CA ASN A 58 -19.84 -56.65 -26.69
C ASN A 58 -18.53 -56.80 -25.89
N GLU A 59 -17.56 -57.56 -26.42
CA GLU A 59 -16.71 -58.45 -25.60
C GLU A 59 -15.24 -57.99 -25.40
N GLN A 60 -14.91 -56.72 -25.61
CA GLN A 60 -13.52 -56.24 -25.62
C GLN A 60 -12.98 -55.68 -24.29
N ASP A 61 -13.85 -55.15 -23.41
CA ASP A 61 -13.40 -54.57 -22.12
C ASP A 61 -13.02 -55.63 -21.06
N LEU A 62 -13.43 -56.88 -21.25
CA LEU A 62 -13.15 -58.01 -20.36
C LEU A 62 -11.73 -58.60 -20.51
N ALA A 63 -10.96 -58.18 -21.52
CA ALA A 63 -9.62 -58.69 -21.78
C ALA A 63 -8.52 -57.94 -21.01
N HIS A 64 -8.67 -56.64 -20.74
CA HIS A 64 -7.65 -55.83 -20.06
C HIS A 64 -7.66 -55.98 -18.54
N ALA A 65 -8.75 -56.47 -17.95
CA ALA A 65 -8.89 -56.65 -16.49
C ALA A 65 -8.14 -57.88 -15.91
N ARG A 66 -7.39 -58.65 -16.73
CA ARG A 66 -6.81 -59.95 -16.35
C ARG A 66 -5.27 -60.04 -16.28
N GLN A 67 -4.55 -58.92 -16.43
CA GLN A 67 -3.07 -58.94 -16.43
C GLN A 67 -2.39 -58.20 -15.26
N PHE A 68 -3.14 -57.69 -14.28
CA PHE A 68 -2.56 -56.93 -13.15
C PHE A 68 -2.58 -57.66 -11.79
N PHE A 69 -3.14 -58.87 -11.72
CA PHE A 69 -3.18 -59.69 -10.51
C PHE A 69 -2.69 -61.12 -10.79
N ASP A 70 -1.37 -61.34 -10.79
CA ASP A 70 -0.80 -62.66 -10.46
C ASP A 70 0.73 -62.60 -10.21
N ALA A 71 1.13 -62.62 -8.94
CA ALA A 71 2.32 -63.29 -8.37
C ALA A 71 2.57 -62.82 -6.92
N GLN A 72 2.69 -63.75 -5.98
CA GLN A 72 2.81 -63.49 -4.53
C GLN A 72 4.29 -63.59 -4.06
N GLY A 73 4.60 -63.07 -2.86
CA GLY A 73 5.95 -63.08 -2.23
C GLY A 73 6.37 -64.44 -1.62
N PRO A 74 7.07 -64.53 -0.46
CA PRO A 74 7.48 -63.46 0.48
C PRO A 74 8.88 -63.61 1.17
N SER A 75 9.16 -62.71 2.13
CA SER A 75 9.81 -62.93 3.46
C SER A 75 11.19 -62.29 3.81
N ALA A 76 11.22 -61.73 5.05
CA ALA A 76 12.34 -61.39 5.97
C ALA A 76 13.53 -60.52 5.49
N GLY A 77 14.12 -59.60 6.28
CA GLY A 77 13.78 -59.07 7.61
C GLY A 77 15.03 -58.55 8.37
N SER A 78 14.95 -57.37 9.03
CA SER A 78 15.84 -56.84 10.13
C SER A 78 17.39 -56.83 9.94
N SER A 79 18.21 -55.88 10.40
CA SER A 79 18.13 -55.04 11.61
C SER A 79 19.18 -53.90 11.64
N PHE A 80 19.18 -53.10 12.72
CA PHE A 80 20.02 -51.90 12.98
C PHE A 80 21.40 -52.17 13.64
N ALA A 81 22.35 -51.25 13.38
CA ALA A 81 23.42 -50.74 14.30
C ALA A 81 24.60 -51.69 14.73
N PRO A 82 25.56 -51.29 15.61
CA PRO A 82 26.79 -50.58 15.19
C PRO A 82 28.14 -51.18 15.72
N HIS A 83 29.27 -50.55 15.33
CA HIS A 83 30.67 -50.47 15.87
C HIS A 83 31.06 -51.11 17.25
N PRO A 84 32.37 -51.28 17.63
CA PRO A 84 33.68 -50.97 16.97
C PRO A 84 34.81 -52.04 17.20
N ALA A 85 36.10 -51.59 17.22
CA ALA A 85 37.34 -52.24 17.76
C ALA A 85 38.11 -53.22 16.85
N GLU A 86 39.46 -53.29 16.82
CA GLU A 86 40.54 -52.33 17.15
C GLU A 86 41.90 -52.82 16.55
N LEU A 87 42.91 -51.93 16.51
CA LEU A 87 44.36 -52.22 16.61
C LEU A 87 45.14 -53.14 15.61
N ALA A 88 46.14 -52.49 14.98
CA ALA A 88 47.58 -52.81 15.06
C ALA A 88 48.38 -53.46 13.88
N ARG A 89 49.25 -52.58 13.32
CA ARG A 89 50.73 -52.74 13.14
C ARG A 89 51.35 -53.49 11.92
N LEU A 90 52.11 -52.66 11.17
CA LEU A 90 53.53 -52.78 10.75
C LEU A 90 53.93 -53.39 9.38
N ASN A 91 54.82 -52.63 8.71
CA ASN A 91 55.88 -53.02 7.73
C ASN A 91 55.41 -53.55 6.35
N GLN A 92 55.71 -52.95 5.18
CA GLN A 92 56.94 -52.31 4.69
C GLN A 92 56.70 -51.44 3.41
N MET A 93 57.60 -50.48 3.16
CA MET A 93 57.76 -49.62 1.96
C MET A 93 58.53 -50.36 0.80
N PRO A 94 58.79 -49.80 -0.43
CA PRO A 94 58.76 -48.38 -0.86
C PRO A 94 58.27 -47.99 -2.30
N LEU A 95 58.04 -46.66 -2.44
CA LEU A 95 58.30 -45.75 -3.60
C LEU A 95 57.48 -45.77 -4.91
N GLY A 96 56.76 -44.65 -5.14
CA GLY A 96 56.23 -44.15 -6.42
C GLY A 96 55.46 -42.82 -6.20
N PRO A 97 55.65 -41.74 -7.00
CA PRO A 97 55.35 -40.38 -6.52
C PRO A 97 53.92 -39.88 -6.80
N VAL A 98 53.29 -39.31 -5.76
CA VAL A 98 52.07 -38.49 -5.84
C VAL A 98 52.30 -37.18 -5.07
N GLY A 99 51.72 -36.07 -5.55
CA GLY A 99 52.10 -34.70 -5.17
C GLY A 99 51.74 -34.26 -3.73
N PRO A 100 52.26 -33.10 -3.28
CA PRO A 100 52.15 -32.66 -1.90
C PRO A 100 50.74 -32.18 -1.52
N ASN A 101 50.37 -32.52 -0.29
CA ASN A 101 49.09 -32.29 0.34
C ASN A 101 48.91 -30.82 0.77
N PHE A 102 47.71 -30.27 0.67
CA PHE A 102 47.41 -28.84 0.87
C PHE A 102 47.53 -28.35 2.34
N HIS A 103 47.88 -29.23 3.28
CA HIS A 103 48.02 -28.91 4.69
C HIS A 103 49.45 -28.46 5.06
N ASP A 104 50.48 -29.11 4.51
CA ASP A 104 51.89 -28.82 4.86
C ASP A 104 52.40 -27.52 4.22
N ALA A 105 51.80 -27.10 3.10
CA ALA A 105 52.07 -25.79 2.48
C ALA A 105 51.67 -24.62 3.41
N TRP A 106 50.63 -24.78 4.22
CA TRP A 106 50.15 -23.74 5.13
C TRP A 106 51.03 -23.63 6.39
N VAL A 107 51.63 -24.74 6.84
CA VAL A 107 52.51 -24.78 8.02
C VAL A 107 53.93 -24.29 7.70
N MET A 108 54.43 -24.49 6.48
CA MET A 108 55.77 -23.99 6.08
C MET A 108 55.83 -22.48 5.82
N GLU A 109 54.71 -21.80 5.54
CA GLU A 109 54.71 -20.36 5.28
C GLU A 109 54.84 -19.51 6.57
N GLN A 110 54.41 -20.04 7.72
CA GLN A 110 54.62 -19.37 9.02
C GLN A 110 56.06 -19.45 9.55
N GLN A 111 56.87 -20.43 9.14
CA GLN A 111 58.21 -20.65 9.70
C GLN A 111 59.35 -19.88 8.99
N LYS A 112 59.10 -19.18 7.89
CA LYS A 112 60.15 -18.44 7.14
C LYS A 112 60.27 -16.94 7.46
N HIS A 113 59.42 -16.39 8.33
CA HIS A 113 59.45 -14.96 8.69
C HIS A 113 59.99 -14.66 10.11
N GLN A 114 60.69 -15.60 10.76
CA GLN A 114 61.38 -15.36 12.04
C GLN A 114 62.89 -15.61 11.97
N ALA A 115 63.61 -14.74 11.24
CA ALA A 115 65.05 -14.51 11.46
C ALA A 115 65.50 -13.19 10.78
N PHE A 116 65.30 -12.05 11.46
CA PHE A 116 66.26 -10.94 11.61
C PHE A 116 65.56 -9.70 12.22
N ARG A 117 65.75 -9.51 13.53
CA ARG A 117 65.71 -8.21 14.25
C ARG A 117 67.09 -7.51 14.06
N PRO A 118 67.27 -6.18 14.25
CA PRO A 118 66.80 -5.33 15.37
C PRO A 118 66.17 -3.97 14.91
N GLU A 119 65.70 -3.03 15.74
CA GLU A 119 65.62 -2.90 17.22
C GLU A 119 64.35 -2.09 17.64
N GLU A 120 64.14 -1.94 18.94
CA GLU A 120 62.96 -1.45 19.72
C GLU A 120 62.38 -0.06 19.36
N GLY A 121 61.15 0.32 19.73
CA GLY A 121 60.08 -0.28 20.55
C GLY A 121 58.80 0.59 20.48
N GLY A 122 57.67 0.35 21.16
CA GLY A 122 57.31 -0.69 22.11
C GLY A 122 56.22 -0.20 23.09
N TRP A 123 54.94 -0.47 22.82
CA TRP A 123 53.81 -0.27 23.77
C TRP A 123 52.81 -1.43 23.66
N ALA A 124 52.10 -1.69 24.76
CA ALA A 124 51.07 -2.72 24.95
C ALA A 124 51.55 -4.19 24.99
N GLY A 125 52.06 -4.58 26.16
CA GLY A 125 52.08 -5.97 26.61
C GLY A 125 52.09 -6.04 28.14
N GLU A 126 50.99 -6.51 28.73
CA GLU A 126 50.85 -7.24 30.02
C GLU A 126 49.43 -7.03 30.59
N PHE A 127 48.72 -8.13 30.87
CA PHE A 127 48.18 -8.39 32.22
C PHE A 127 47.58 -9.79 32.38
N GLY A 128 48.01 -10.45 33.46
CA GLY A 128 47.53 -11.69 34.05
C GLY A 128 48.65 -12.20 34.97
N VAL A 129 48.46 -12.50 36.26
CA VAL A 129 47.24 -12.76 37.06
C VAL A 129 47.53 -12.44 38.55
N SER A 130 46.53 -11.97 39.34
CA SER A 130 46.44 -11.93 40.83
C SER A 130 47.62 -11.34 41.66
N ASN A 131 47.44 -10.43 42.64
CA ASN A 131 46.72 -10.67 43.89
C ASN A 131 46.69 -9.41 44.79
N GLN A 132 45.58 -9.24 45.55
CA GLN A 132 45.47 -8.65 46.90
C GLN A 132 46.15 -7.32 47.35
N VAL A 133 45.27 -6.42 47.84
CA VAL A 133 45.35 -5.67 49.13
C VAL A 133 45.88 -4.20 49.16
N THR A 134 45.18 -3.41 50.00
CA THR A 134 45.44 -2.06 50.56
C THR A 134 45.28 -0.79 49.70
N SER A 135 44.25 -0.02 50.09
CA SER A 135 44.10 1.44 50.04
C SER A 135 44.96 2.14 51.15
N PRO A 136 44.94 3.48 51.39
CA PRO A 136 44.22 4.60 50.74
C PRO A 136 45.07 5.91 50.53
N THR A 137 44.39 7.05 50.35
CA THR A 137 44.75 8.46 50.70
C THR A 137 45.52 9.41 49.74
N SER A 138 44.95 10.62 49.62
CA SER A 138 45.45 11.91 49.08
C SER A 138 46.43 12.61 50.08
N PRO A 139 46.75 13.95 50.05
CA PRO A 139 46.45 15.07 49.12
C PRO A 139 47.67 16.04 48.84
N GLY A 140 47.42 17.20 48.20
CA GLY A 140 48.34 18.38 48.22
C GLY A 140 48.45 19.14 46.87
N VAL A 141 47.61 20.12 46.51
CA VAL A 141 47.50 21.53 47.00
C VAL A 141 48.45 22.53 46.29
N GLN A 142 47.89 23.17 45.25
CA GLN A 142 47.81 24.63 44.95
C GLN A 142 49.05 25.55 44.79
N GLN A 143 49.05 26.34 43.70
CA GLN A 143 48.85 27.81 43.79
C GLN A 143 48.27 28.41 42.48
N ASN A 144 47.64 29.59 42.58
CA ASN A 144 46.75 30.23 41.59
C ASN A 144 47.31 31.54 41.01
N MET A 145 46.90 31.91 39.79
CA MET A 145 46.34 33.23 39.40
C MET A 145 45.97 33.24 37.90
N SER A 146 44.96 33.96 37.36
CA SER A 146 43.64 34.37 37.86
C SER A 146 42.86 35.12 36.76
N ALA A 147 41.74 34.57 36.29
CA ALA A 147 40.65 35.30 35.62
C ALA A 147 39.33 34.49 35.75
N ARG A 148 38.19 35.17 35.95
CA ARG A 148 36.85 34.66 36.36
C ARG A 148 35.75 35.48 35.63
N PRO A 149 34.42 35.21 35.73
CA PRO A 149 33.66 34.33 36.67
C PRO A 149 32.80 33.21 35.98
N GLU A 150 32.55 32.04 36.62
CA GLU A 150 31.37 31.63 37.46
C GLU A 150 30.05 31.45 36.67
N PHE A 151 29.32 30.31 36.59
CA PHE A 151 29.29 28.96 37.24
C PHE A 151 28.45 28.79 38.53
N GLN A 152 27.33 28.04 38.45
CA GLN A 152 26.66 27.22 39.49
C GLN A 152 26.01 26.00 38.78
N GLN A 153 26.31 24.73 39.12
CA GLN A 153 25.86 23.90 40.26
C GLN A 153 24.38 23.43 40.16
N ARG A 154 23.97 22.17 40.45
CA ARG A 154 24.69 20.89 40.75
C ARG A 154 23.71 19.68 40.79
N ASN A 155 24.25 18.45 40.71
CA ASN A 155 23.79 17.17 41.32
C ASN A 155 22.48 16.45 40.90
N SER A 156 22.62 15.48 39.99
CA SER A 156 22.52 14.01 40.22
C SER A 156 21.53 13.39 41.24
N TYR A 157 20.81 12.35 40.80
CA TYR A 157 20.51 11.13 41.58
C TYR A 157 20.57 9.86 40.68
N MET A 158 20.96 8.72 41.26
CA MET A 158 20.91 7.36 40.69
C MET A 158 20.58 6.40 41.86
N PRO A 159 19.88 5.26 41.64
CA PRO A 159 20.53 3.97 41.28
C PRO A 159 19.72 3.19 40.21
N SER A 160 20.22 2.21 39.45
CA SER A 160 21.15 1.09 39.65
C SER A 160 20.58 -0.14 40.37
N MET A 161 20.31 -1.20 39.57
CA MET A 161 20.79 -2.60 39.72
C MET A 161 19.70 -3.71 39.70
N GLY A 162 19.95 -4.78 38.94
CA GLY A 162 19.07 -5.96 38.87
C GLY A 162 19.46 -6.95 37.77
N MET A 163 20.59 -7.65 37.92
CA MET A 163 21.07 -8.69 36.99
C MET A 163 20.86 -10.08 37.59
N TYR A 164 20.12 -10.96 36.90
CA TYR A 164 20.27 -12.42 36.98
C TYR A 164 19.75 -13.04 35.67
N GLY A 165 20.51 -13.96 35.10
CA GLY A 165 20.06 -14.77 33.96
C GLY A 165 20.09 -16.26 34.31
N ASN A 166 19.44 -17.10 33.48
CA ASN A 166 19.78 -18.51 33.39
C ASN A 166 19.34 -19.15 32.05
N SER A 167 20.32 -19.78 31.41
CA SER A 167 20.27 -21.01 30.58
C SER A 167 18.97 -21.47 29.88
N LEU A 168 19.03 -21.45 28.55
CA LEU A 168 18.44 -22.38 27.54
C LEU A 168 18.70 -23.87 27.86
N PRO A 169 17.92 -24.87 27.32
CA PRO A 169 18.17 -25.34 25.93
C PRO A 169 17.04 -26.05 25.11
N MET A 170 16.96 -25.69 23.82
CA MET A 170 16.94 -26.53 22.59
C MET A 170 15.75 -27.43 22.10
N TYR A 171 15.69 -27.51 20.75
CA TYR A 171 15.04 -28.46 19.81
C TYR A 171 13.49 -28.52 19.72
N GLY A 172 12.87 -28.70 18.54
CA GLY A 172 13.43 -28.82 17.18
C GLY A 172 12.38 -28.98 16.05
N MET A 173 12.78 -28.66 14.81
CA MET A 173 12.03 -28.83 13.53
C MET A 173 11.83 -30.32 13.12
N PRO A 174 10.84 -30.71 12.27
CA PRO A 174 11.03 -30.70 10.79
C PRO A 174 9.80 -30.59 9.84
N SER A 175 9.99 -29.80 8.77
CA SER A 175 9.88 -30.15 7.33
C SER A 175 8.62 -30.71 6.61
N GLY A 176 8.25 -30.02 5.51
CA GLY A 176 7.98 -30.60 4.16
C GLY A 176 6.50 -30.67 3.71
N MET A 177 6.11 -30.67 2.42
CA MET A 177 6.85 -30.54 1.13
C MET A 177 5.88 -30.24 -0.07
N PHE A 178 6.36 -29.43 -1.04
CA PHE A 178 6.22 -29.54 -2.53
C PHE A 178 4.88 -29.45 -3.33
N TYR A 179 4.84 -28.40 -4.20
CA TYR A 179 4.60 -28.39 -5.68
C TYR A 179 3.29 -28.83 -6.37
N GLY A 180 2.84 -28.01 -7.33
CA GLY A 180 1.99 -28.37 -8.49
C GLY A 180 1.77 -27.20 -9.46
N MET A 181 2.00 -27.37 -10.77
CA MET A 181 1.88 -26.31 -11.82
C MET A 181 0.63 -26.47 -12.70
N ASN A 182 0.09 -25.31 -13.15
CA ASN A 182 -0.42 -24.88 -14.49
C ASN A 182 -0.43 -25.88 -15.70
N PRO A 183 -1.07 -25.58 -16.87
CA PRO A 183 -1.91 -24.42 -17.27
C PRO A 183 -3.15 -24.74 -18.17
N ASN A 184 -3.97 -23.72 -18.54
CA ASN A 184 -4.26 -23.40 -19.97
C ASN A 184 -5.14 -22.15 -20.20
N ILE A 185 -5.01 -21.57 -21.40
CA ILE A 185 -5.60 -20.29 -21.87
C ILE A 185 -6.48 -20.55 -23.11
N THR A 186 -7.61 -19.84 -23.29
CA THR A 186 -8.04 -19.41 -24.64
C THR A 186 -8.95 -18.18 -24.63
N ILE A 187 -8.77 -17.30 -25.62
CA ILE A 187 -9.60 -16.13 -25.95
C ILE A 187 -10.30 -16.40 -27.29
N ALA A 188 -11.55 -15.94 -27.48
CA ALA A 188 -12.21 -15.86 -28.78
C ALA A 188 -13.21 -14.68 -28.86
N ASP A 189 -13.45 -14.19 -30.07
CA ASP A 189 -14.13 -12.92 -30.41
C ASP A 189 -15.33 -13.15 -31.37
N GLN A 190 -16.15 -12.11 -31.58
CA GLN A 190 -17.16 -11.84 -32.63
C GLN A 190 -18.65 -12.21 -32.41
N GLY A 191 -19.54 -11.25 -32.70
CA GLY A 191 -20.95 -11.54 -33.07
C GLY A 191 -21.94 -10.37 -32.99
N LYS A 192 -22.18 -9.64 -34.10
CA LYS A 192 -23.12 -8.50 -34.16
C LYS A 192 -24.62 -8.89 -34.19
N GLY A 193 -25.40 -8.32 -33.29
CA GLY A 193 -26.62 -7.53 -33.59
C GLY A 193 -27.95 -8.23 -33.95
N LYS A 194 -29.01 -7.86 -33.21
CA LYS A 194 -30.41 -7.72 -33.68
C LYS A 194 -31.24 -6.93 -32.65
N GLY A 195 -31.68 -5.73 -33.03
CA GLY A 195 -32.61 -4.92 -32.22
C GLY A 195 -34.01 -4.85 -32.84
N LYS A 196 -34.93 -4.21 -32.11
CA LYS A 196 -36.31 -3.86 -32.49
C LYS A 196 -37.27 -5.04 -32.67
N GLY A 197 -38.01 -5.34 -31.59
CA GLY A 197 -39.09 -6.32 -31.60
C GLY A 197 -39.70 -6.69 -30.24
N ARG A 198 -39.41 -5.99 -29.13
CA ARG A 198 -39.92 -6.33 -27.79
C ARG A 198 -40.62 -5.22 -27.00
N GLU A 199 -40.52 -3.95 -27.42
CA GLU A 199 -41.26 -2.86 -26.75
C GLU A 199 -42.78 -2.96 -26.97
N ALA A 200 -43.21 -3.25 -28.20
CA ALA A 200 -44.64 -3.34 -28.55
C ALA A 200 -45.39 -4.49 -27.82
N ASP A 201 -44.70 -5.59 -27.50
CA ASP A 201 -45.30 -6.71 -26.77
C ASP A 201 -45.38 -6.43 -25.25
N PHE A 202 -44.47 -5.62 -24.71
CA PHE A 202 -44.45 -5.25 -23.29
C PHE A 202 -45.56 -4.24 -22.96
N GLU A 203 -45.72 -3.23 -23.82
CA GLU A 203 -46.76 -2.19 -23.67
C GLU A 203 -48.18 -2.77 -23.87
N ALA A 204 -48.34 -3.73 -24.79
CA ALA A 204 -49.58 -4.48 -24.96
C ALA A 204 -49.91 -5.40 -23.77
N ALA A 205 -48.89 -6.04 -23.16
CA ALA A 205 -49.07 -6.85 -21.95
C ALA A 205 -49.46 -5.97 -20.75
N PHE A 206 -48.82 -4.82 -20.57
CA PHE A 206 -49.12 -3.87 -19.50
C PHE A 206 -50.54 -3.28 -19.66
N ALA A 207 -50.95 -2.94 -20.88
CA ALA A 207 -52.32 -2.49 -21.17
C ALA A 207 -53.38 -3.57 -20.91
N GLN A 208 -53.09 -4.86 -21.19
CA GLN A 208 -53.99 -5.96 -20.86
C GLN A 208 -54.10 -6.23 -19.35
N VAL A 209 -52.99 -6.10 -18.60
CA VAL A 209 -53.00 -6.20 -17.13
C VAL A 209 -53.79 -5.04 -16.52
N ALA A 210 -53.54 -3.81 -16.96
CA ALA A 210 -54.29 -2.63 -16.53
C ALA A 210 -55.81 -2.74 -16.81
N ALA A 211 -56.20 -3.24 -17.98
CA ALA A 211 -57.61 -3.49 -18.32
C ALA A 211 -58.24 -4.61 -17.48
N SER A 212 -57.45 -5.61 -17.05
CA SER A 212 -57.92 -6.71 -16.18
C SER A 212 -58.18 -6.27 -14.74
N LEU A 213 -57.43 -5.27 -14.25
CA LEU A 213 -57.53 -4.74 -12.89
C LEU A 213 -58.74 -3.81 -12.69
N GLN A 214 -59.35 -3.28 -13.75
CA GLN A 214 -60.53 -2.40 -13.65
C GLN A 214 -61.85 -3.11 -13.30
N ASN A 215 -61.90 -4.46 -13.27
CA ASN A 215 -63.15 -5.23 -13.16
C ASN A 215 -63.37 -6.01 -11.85
N GLN A 216 -62.60 -5.72 -10.78
CA GLN A 216 -62.84 -6.27 -9.43
C GLN A 216 -62.91 -5.18 -8.37
N SER A 217 -64.06 -4.51 -8.28
CA SER A 217 -64.34 -3.49 -7.27
C SER A 217 -64.92 -4.06 -5.98
N SER A 218 -64.07 -4.35 -4.99
CA SER A 218 -64.51 -4.40 -3.58
C SER A 218 -63.37 -4.22 -2.57
N THR A 219 -63.50 -3.18 -1.74
CA THR A 219 -62.95 -3.03 -0.37
C THR A 219 -61.42 -3.03 -0.17
N SER A 220 -60.76 -1.91 -0.51
CA SER A 220 -60.23 -0.93 0.47
C SER A 220 -59.63 0.27 -0.27
N ARG A 221 -59.89 1.51 0.19
CA ARG A 221 -59.39 2.72 -0.48
C ARG A 221 -57.94 3.01 -0.05
N ILE A 222 -57.05 3.10 -1.02
CA ILE A 222 -55.89 4.00 -1.00
C ILE A 222 -56.27 5.14 -1.97
N GLU A 223 -56.16 6.40 -1.54
CA GLU A 223 -56.29 7.55 -2.43
C GLU A 223 -54.90 7.93 -2.93
N GLU A 224 -54.70 7.91 -4.25
CA GLU A 224 -53.50 8.49 -4.87
C GLU A 224 -53.56 10.02 -4.72
N VAL A 225 -52.71 10.56 -3.84
CA VAL A 225 -52.39 11.99 -3.77
C VAL A 225 -51.07 12.21 -4.51
N LYS A 226 -50.97 13.32 -5.25
CA LYS A 226 -49.83 13.64 -6.11
C LYS A 226 -48.56 13.93 -5.30
N ASP A 227 -47.40 13.81 -5.94
CA ASP A 227 -46.09 14.16 -5.37
C ASP A 227 -45.96 15.68 -5.12
N ASP A 228 -46.42 16.12 -3.95
CA ASP A 228 -46.25 17.50 -3.46
C ASP A 228 -45.04 17.58 -2.52
N VAL A 229 -43.83 17.53 -3.08
CA VAL A 229 -42.57 17.79 -2.33
C VAL A 229 -42.58 19.19 -1.70
N GLU A 230 -43.29 20.14 -2.32
CA GLU A 230 -43.54 21.49 -1.80
C GLU A 230 -44.29 21.48 -0.46
N ALA A 231 -45.16 20.49 -0.19
CA ALA A 231 -45.93 20.41 1.05
C ALA A 231 -45.04 20.05 2.27
N LEU A 232 -43.96 19.30 2.06
CA LEU A 232 -42.98 19.00 3.11
C LEU A 232 -42.18 20.26 3.48
N ASN A 233 -41.72 21.02 2.48
CA ASN A 233 -41.03 22.29 2.67
C ASN A 233 -41.94 23.34 3.35
N GLU A 234 -43.21 23.45 2.95
CA GLU A 234 -44.19 24.31 3.62
C GLU A 234 -44.47 23.89 5.07
N ALA A 235 -44.46 22.60 5.38
CA ALA A 235 -44.64 22.11 6.74
C ALA A 235 -43.44 22.47 7.63
N MET A 236 -42.21 22.36 7.10
CA MET A 236 -40.97 22.74 7.78
C MET A 236 -40.84 24.25 8.01
N GLU A 237 -41.25 25.07 7.05
CA GLU A 237 -41.31 26.55 7.21
C GLU A 237 -42.24 26.95 8.38
N LYS A 238 -43.38 26.28 8.53
CA LYS A 238 -44.39 26.60 9.56
C LYS A 238 -43.99 26.20 10.99
N THR A 239 -42.90 25.45 11.18
CA THR A 239 -42.36 25.08 12.50
C THR A 239 -41.29 26.04 13.04
N LYS A 240 -40.90 27.08 12.29
CA LYS A 240 -39.98 28.11 12.78
C LYS A 240 -40.66 29.01 13.81
N LEU A 241 -40.16 29.01 15.05
CA LEU A 241 -40.53 29.96 16.11
C LEU A 241 -39.47 31.06 16.26
N ASP A 242 -39.93 32.31 16.30
CA ASP A 242 -39.25 33.58 16.58
C ASP A 242 -37.70 33.62 16.58
N GLN A 243 -37.13 34.10 15.46
CA GLN A 243 -35.71 34.42 15.33
C GLN A 243 -35.35 35.76 16.03
N GLU A 244 -34.96 35.72 17.31
CA GLU A 244 -34.19 36.80 17.95
C GLU A 244 -33.05 36.25 18.85
N ALA A 245 -32.10 35.51 18.26
CA ALA A 245 -30.80 35.25 18.90
C ALA A 245 -29.67 34.89 17.90
N SER A 246 -28.51 35.54 18.07
CA SER A 246 -27.18 35.16 17.57
C SER A 246 -26.93 35.12 16.05
N GLU A 247 -26.49 36.25 15.49
CA GLU A 247 -25.68 36.27 14.26
C GLU A 247 -24.32 35.57 14.51
N ALA A 248 -24.25 34.29 14.20
CA ALA A 248 -23.01 33.55 14.00
C ALA A 248 -23.16 32.71 12.74
N GLU A 249 -22.36 32.97 11.70
CA GLU A 249 -22.36 32.17 10.47
C GLU A 249 -21.92 30.74 10.79
N THR A 250 -22.87 29.80 10.83
CA THR A 250 -22.56 28.38 11.01
C THR A 250 -21.96 27.78 9.73
N GLU A 251 -21.11 26.78 9.87
CA GLU A 251 -20.50 26.10 8.73
C GLU A 251 -21.55 25.36 7.88
N PHE A 252 -22.62 24.86 8.53
CA PHE A 252 -23.84 24.40 7.87
C PHE A 252 -24.46 25.46 6.94
N GLY A 253 -24.61 26.71 7.40
CA GLY A 253 -25.20 27.78 6.59
C GLY A 253 -24.43 28.01 5.28
N LYS A 254 -23.10 27.91 5.32
CA LYS A 254 -22.23 28.06 4.14
C LYS A 254 -22.40 26.91 3.16
N VAL A 255 -22.34 25.66 3.64
CA VAL A 255 -22.57 24.48 2.80
C VAL A 255 -23.99 24.51 2.19
N TRP A 256 -25.00 24.89 2.97
CA TRP A 256 -26.39 24.98 2.50
C TRP A 256 -26.59 26.06 1.43
N GLU A 257 -26.08 27.28 1.64
CA GLU A 257 -26.19 28.37 0.67
C GLU A 257 -25.41 28.08 -0.63
N GLU A 258 -24.18 27.56 -0.54
CA GLU A 258 -23.38 27.19 -1.72
C GLU A 258 -23.97 25.99 -2.49
N PHE A 259 -24.59 25.05 -1.78
CA PHE A 259 -25.32 23.94 -2.39
C PHE A 259 -26.56 24.43 -3.14
N GLN A 260 -27.40 25.25 -2.50
CA GLN A 260 -28.62 25.84 -3.11
C GLN A 260 -28.30 26.77 -4.29
N ALA A 261 -27.15 27.45 -4.27
CA ALA A 261 -26.68 28.28 -5.39
C ALA A 261 -26.22 27.45 -6.62
N SER A 262 -25.97 26.14 -6.46
CA SER A 262 -25.45 25.29 -7.55
C SER A 262 -26.56 24.66 -8.40
N GLN A 263 -26.75 25.18 -9.63
CA GLN A 263 -27.71 24.63 -10.60
C GLN A 263 -27.04 23.77 -11.68
N LEU A 264 -27.02 22.45 -11.47
CA LEU A 264 -26.90 21.46 -12.53
C LEU A 264 -27.84 20.26 -12.23
N PRO A 265 -28.75 19.89 -13.15
CA PRO A 265 -29.51 18.64 -13.04
C PRO A 265 -28.72 17.46 -13.64
N PRO A 266 -28.95 16.21 -13.17
CA PRO A 266 -28.33 15.03 -13.77
C PRO A 266 -28.89 14.75 -15.19
N PRO A 267 -28.10 14.15 -16.11
CA PRO A 267 -28.57 13.80 -17.44
C PRO A 267 -29.63 12.69 -17.43
N GLN A 268 -30.75 12.91 -18.12
CA GLN A 268 -31.95 12.07 -18.05
C GLN A 268 -31.91 10.80 -18.93
N GLU A 269 -30.73 10.23 -19.24
CA GLU A 269 -30.57 9.17 -20.26
C GLU A 269 -29.87 7.86 -19.81
N ASP A 270 -29.29 7.74 -18.60
CA ASP A 270 -28.49 6.57 -18.22
C ASP A 270 -29.11 5.61 -17.17
N MET A 271 -30.35 5.81 -16.69
CA MET A 271 -30.99 4.92 -15.69
C MET A 271 -31.04 3.45 -16.13
N ALA A 272 -31.48 3.15 -17.36
CA ALA A 272 -31.60 1.79 -17.87
C ALA A 272 -30.24 1.11 -18.18
N LYS A 273 -29.17 1.90 -18.26
CA LYS A 273 -27.80 1.42 -18.44
C LYS A 273 -27.16 1.16 -17.07
N TRP A 274 -27.39 2.07 -16.12
CA TRP A 274 -27.02 1.93 -14.72
C TRP A 274 -27.68 0.70 -14.07
N GLU A 275 -28.97 0.42 -14.29
CA GLU A 275 -29.63 -0.79 -13.80
C GLU A 275 -28.94 -2.09 -14.26
N ALA A 276 -28.45 -2.13 -15.51
CA ALA A 276 -27.76 -3.28 -16.06
C ALA A 276 -26.32 -3.42 -15.51
N GLU A 277 -25.60 -2.31 -15.38
CA GLU A 277 -24.24 -2.27 -14.85
C GLU A 277 -24.22 -2.53 -13.32
N PHE A 278 -25.19 -2.00 -12.57
CA PHE A 278 -25.40 -2.23 -11.14
C PHE A 278 -25.74 -3.70 -10.82
N ASN A 279 -26.67 -4.31 -11.56
CA ASN A 279 -26.96 -5.73 -11.40
C ASN A 279 -25.78 -6.65 -11.78
N GLN A 280 -24.88 -6.22 -12.66
CA GLN A 280 -23.61 -6.95 -12.88
C GLN A 280 -22.62 -6.74 -11.74
N LEU A 281 -22.46 -5.50 -11.25
CA LEU A 281 -21.54 -5.16 -10.16
C LEU A 281 -21.90 -5.87 -8.86
N MET A 282 -23.19 -5.89 -8.49
CA MET A 282 -23.68 -6.52 -7.26
C MET A 282 -23.59 -8.05 -7.30
N ASN A 283 -23.69 -8.68 -8.47
CA ASN A 283 -23.40 -10.12 -8.60
C ASN A 283 -21.89 -10.40 -8.52
N ALA A 284 -21.05 -9.56 -9.13
CA ALA A 284 -19.59 -9.70 -9.04
C ALA A 284 -19.06 -9.52 -7.60
N GLN A 285 -19.55 -8.51 -6.87
CA GLN A 285 -19.21 -8.33 -5.45
C GLN A 285 -19.71 -9.48 -4.58
N ARG A 286 -20.85 -10.10 -4.91
CA ARG A 286 -21.35 -11.27 -4.19
C ARG A 286 -20.44 -12.49 -4.37
N ASP A 287 -19.96 -12.74 -5.58
CA ASP A 287 -18.97 -13.79 -5.85
C ASP A 287 -17.62 -13.51 -5.17
N GLU A 288 -17.18 -12.25 -5.07
CA GLU A 288 -15.99 -11.86 -4.29
C GLU A 288 -16.19 -12.02 -2.77
N LEU A 289 -17.33 -11.60 -2.22
CA LEU A 289 -17.66 -11.74 -0.80
C LEU A 289 -17.84 -13.21 -0.37
N GLU A 290 -18.42 -14.07 -1.20
CA GLU A 290 -18.47 -15.52 -0.93
C GLU A 290 -17.07 -16.17 -1.00
N ALA A 291 -16.18 -15.68 -1.88
CA ALA A 291 -14.80 -16.14 -1.96
C ALA A 291 -13.95 -15.71 -0.74
N ASP A 292 -14.07 -14.45 -0.30
CA ASP A 292 -13.29 -13.91 0.83
C ASP A 292 -13.82 -14.40 2.19
N TYR A 293 -15.14 -14.64 2.31
CA TYR A 293 -15.71 -15.37 3.46
C TYR A 293 -15.22 -16.82 3.52
N GLY A 294 -15.08 -17.49 2.36
CA GLY A 294 -14.49 -18.82 2.27
C GLY A 294 -13.03 -18.85 2.72
N ALA A 295 -12.22 -17.88 2.26
CA ALA A 295 -10.80 -17.77 2.62
C ALA A 295 -10.58 -17.42 4.10
N SER A 296 -11.37 -16.51 4.66
CA SER A 296 -11.29 -16.11 6.07
C SER A 296 -11.79 -17.21 7.02
N MET A 297 -12.87 -17.92 6.68
CA MET A 297 -13.28 -19.13 7.41
C MET A 297 -12.24 -20.25 7.33
N GLN A 298 -11.59 -20.44 6.17
CA GLN A 298 -10.53 -21.42 6.03
C GLN A 298 -9.28 -21.04 6.86
N GLN A 299 -8.88 -19.78 6.90
CA GLN A 299 -7.82 -19.31 7.81
C GLN A 299 -8.19 -19.47 9.29
N ALA A 300 -9.43 -19.18 9.69
CA ALA A 300 -9.89 -19.38 11.06
C ALA A 300 -9.90 -20.87 11.46
N TRP A 301 -10.17 -21.77 10.50
CA TRP A 301 -10.15 -23.22 10.72
C TRP A 301 -8.73 -23.80 10.73
N GLU A 302 -7.83 -23.33 9.85
CA GLU A 302 -6.44 -23.78 9.73
C GLU A 302 -5.56 -23.31 10.90
N ASN A 303 -5.87 -22.15 11.51
CA ASN A 303 -5.12 -21.62 12.66
C ASN A 303 -5.50 -22.28 14.00
N GLY A 304 -6.55 -23.10 14.04
CA GLY A 304 -6.95 -23.89 15.20
C GLY A 304 -7.82 -23.15 16.23
N LEU A 305 -8.96 -23.75 16.57
CA LEU A 305 -9.88 -23.26 17.60
C LEU A 305 -9.22 -23.32 19.00
N GLY A 306 -8.65 -22.19 19.44
CA GLY A 306 -8.03 -22.06 20.75
C GLY A 306 -7.88 -20.60 21.18
N ASP A 307 -8.84 -20.15 22.00
CA ASP A 307 -8.76 -18.97 22.89
C ASP A 307 -8.32 -17.64 22.25
N LEU A 308 -9.25 -16.95 21.58
CA LEU A 308 -9.12 -15.54 21.20
C LEU A 308 -9.53 -14.59 22.34
N SER A 309 -9.05 -14.85 23.56
CA SER A 309 -8.95 -13.82 24.58
C SER A 309 -7.50 -13.31 24.64
N THR A 310 -7.34 -11.97 24.58
CA THR A 310 -6.05 -11.24 24.64
C THR A 310 -5.01 -11.51 23.54
N ASP A 311 -4.99 -10.68 22.48
CA ASP A 311 -3.84 -9.79 22.14
C ASP A 311 -3.78 -9.33 20.66
N ALA A 312 -4.62 -8.35 20.27
CA ALA A 312 -4.43 -7.55 19.05
C ALA A 312 -5.22 -6.21 19.05
N ALA A 313 -4.98 -5.31 20.02
CA ALA A 313 -5.41 -3.91 19.94
C ALA A 313 -4.65 -3.04 20.96
N PRO A 314 -4.33 -1.76 20.68
CA PRO A 314 -3.76 -0.84 21.66
C PRO A 314 -4.71 -0.66 22.86
N VAL A 315 -4.15 -0.61 24.07
CA VAL A 315 -4.93 -0.40 25.30
C VAL A 315 -5.33 1.08 25.38
N GLY A 316 -6.60 1.36 25.12
CA GLY A 316 -7.21 2.69 25.18
C GLY A 316 -8.69 2.57 25.55
N ASP A 317 -9.51 2.15 24.59
CA ASP A 317 -10.92 1.79 24.79
C ASP A 317 -11.23 0.47 24.09
N ARG A 318 -11.21 -0.64 24.85
CA ARG A 318 -11.94 -1.86 24.44
C ARG A 318 -13.32 -1.77 25.06
N LEU A 319 -14.35 -1.79 24.24
CA LEU A 319 -15.73 -1.88 24.70
C LEU A 319 -15.89 -3.18 25.51
N GLU A 320 -16.10 -3.06 26.82
CA GLU A 320 -16.33 -4.21 27.69
C GLU A 320 -17.78 -4.66 27.58
N PHE A 321 -18.04 -5.95 27.81
CA PHE A 321 -19.38 -6.55 27.81
C PHE A 321 -19.58 -7.32 29.11
N ASP A 322 -20.81 -7.38 29.61
CA ASP A 322 -21.16 -8.17 30.79
C ASP A 322 -21.34 -9.67 30.48
N ASP A 323 -21.59 -10.47 31.52
CA ASP A 323 -21.84 -11.92 31.44
C ASP A 323 -23.06 -12.31 30.58
N GLU A 324 -23.91 -11.35 30.19
CA GLU A 324 -25.07 -11.55 29.31
C GLU A 324 -24.84 -11.00 27.89
N GLY A 325 -23.64 -10.45 27.61
CA GLY A 325 -23.26 -9.87 26.32
C GLY A 325 -23.79 -8.46 26.08
N VAL A 326 -24.19 -7.74 27.13
CA VAL A 326 -24.63 -6.34 27.08
C VAL A 326 -23.40 -5.42 27.16
N PRO A 327 -23.26 -4.40 26.30
CA PRO A 327 -22.11 -3.49 26.35
C PRO A 327 -22.11 -2.65 27.62
N ILE A 328 -20.96 -2.57 28.28
CA ILE A 328 -20.73 -1.75 29.48
C ILE A 328 -20.39 -0.33 29.01
N LEU A 329 -21.42 0.50 28.87
CA LEU A 329 -21.27 1.90 28.50
C LEU A 329 -21.00 2.78 29.73
N ALA A 330 -20.24 3.86 29.52
CA ALA A 330 -20.12 4.93 30.51
C ALA A 330 -21.49 5.59 30.79
N SER A 331 -21.63 6.19 31.99
CA SER A 331 -22.84 6.93 32.38
C SER A 331 -23.27 7.96 31.32
N TYR A 332 -24.59 8.20 31.22
CA TYR A 332 -25.12 9.26 30.37
C TYR A 332 -24.48 10.61 30.73
N ILE A 333 -24.02 11.34 29.71
CA ILE A 333 -23.43 12.66 29.83
C ILE A 333 -24.51 13.69 29.49
N PHE A 334 -24.84 14.55 30.46
CA PHE A 334 -25.79 15.63 30.26
C PHE A 334 -25.16 16.82 29.56
N GLU A 335 -25.96 17.57 28.81
CA GLU A 335 -25.54 18.79 28.13
C GLU A 335 -25.09 19.87 29.13
N GLU A 336 -23.84 20.34 29.03
CA GLU A 336 -23.27 21.30 30.00
C GLU A 336 -24.01 22.63 30.03
N ARG A 337 -24.61 23.03 28.89
CA ARG A 337 -25.30 24.31 28.72
C ARG A 337 -26.80 24.17 28.47
N ASN A 338 -27.43 23.22 29.15
CA ASN A 338 -28.88 23.01 29.04
C ASN A 338 -29.69 24.23 29.55
N MET A 339 -30.32 24.96 28.62
CA MET A 339 -31.09 26.18 28.91
C MET A 339 -32.31 25.94 29.83
N TYR A 340 -32.92 24.75 29.78
CA TYR A 340 -34.13 24.41 30.55
C TYR A 340 -33.83 24.18 32.04
N MET A 341 -32.56 24.09 32.45
CA MET A 341 -32.17 24.08 33.86
C MET A 341 -32.68 25.31 34.60
N THR A 342 -32.70 26.49 33.96
CA THR A 342 -33.22 27.74 34.56
C THR A 342 -34.73 27.97 34.34
N SER A 343 -35.42 27.08 33.62
CA SER A 343 -36.84 27.20 33.32
C SER A 343 -37.71 27.22 34.58
N LYS A 344 -38.78 28.05 34.54
CA LYS A 344 -39.81 28.20 35.58
C LYS A 344 -41.05 27.34 35.34
N SER A 345 -41.01 26.38 34.41
CA SER A 345 -42.14 25.47 34.17
C SER A 345 -42.51 24.68 35.43
N SER A 346 -43.79 24.32 35.54
CA SER A 346 -44.33 23.48 36.61
C SER A 346 -43.99 21.99 36.46
N SER A 347 -43.64 21.52 35.26
CA SER A 347 -43.05 20.19 35.04
C SER A 347 -42.45 20.08 33.64
N LEU A 348 -41.13 19.91 33.56
CA LEU A 348 -40.41 19.79 32.28
C LEU A 348 -40.67 18.44 31.60
N LEU A 349 -40.95 17.38 32.35
CA LEU A 349 -41.30 16.09 31.78
C LEU A 349 -42.63 16.14 31.00
N ASN A 350 -43.63 16.84 31.53
CA ASN A 350 -44.92 16.99 30.85
C ASN A 350 -44.83 17.93 29.63
N ASP A 351 -44.00 18.97 29.71
CA ASP A 351 -43.71 19.84 28.56
C ASP A 351 -43.02 19.06 27.43
N ALA A 352 -42.03 18.23 27.76
CA ALA A 352 -41.35 17.37 26.79
C ALA A 352 -42.31 16.37 26.12
N LYS A 353 -43.17 15.70 26.89
CA LYS A 353 -44.22 14.81 26.33
C LYS A 353 -45.15 15.58 25.39
N ALA A 354 -45.65 16.74 25.81
CA ALA A 354 -46.53 17.58 25.00
C ALA A 354 -45.84 18.11 23.73
N LEU A 355 -44.51 18.34 23.76
CA LEU A 355 -43.72 18.71 22.59
C LEU A 355 -43.57 17.53 21.62
N LEU A 356 -43.26 16.33 22.13
CA LEU A 356 -43.16 15.10 21.34
C LEU A 356 -44.49 14.73 20.67
N GLU A 357 -45.62 14.82 21.39
CA GLU A 357 -46.98 14.58 20.87
C GLU A 357 -47.36 15.55 19.73
N ARG A 358 -46.81 16.76 19.74
CA ARG A 358 -47.05 17.79 18.71
C ARG A 358 -46.06 17.73 17.54
N ASN A 359 -45.25 16.67 17.46
CA ASN A 359 -44.14 16.53 16.50
C ASN A 359 -43.12 17.68 16.55
N GLY A 360 -42.90 18.28 17.73
CA GLY A 360 -41.87 19.31 17.95
C GLY A 360 -40.43 18.79 17.84
N SER A 361 -39.46 19.68 18.10
CA SER A 361 -38.03 19.37 18.01
C SER A 361 -37.63 18.23 18.95
N LEU A 362 -36.95 17.22 18.41
CA LEU A 362 -36.42 16.10 19.18
C LEU A 362 -35.28 16.54 20.10
N SER A 363 -34.36 17.36 19.61
CA SER A 363 -33.24 17.84 20.42
C SER A 363 -33.72 18.77 21.54
N GLU A 364 -34.76 19.59 21.31
CA GLU A 364 -35.39 20.40 22.37
C GLU A 364 -36.06 19.51 23.43
N ALA A 365 -36.86 18.52 23.00
CA ALA A 365 -37.49 17.56 23.91
C ALA A 365 -36.44 16.80 24.74
N ALA A 366 -35.31 16.40 24.13
CA ALA A 366 -34.21 15.76 24.84
C ALA A 366 -33.59 16.68 25.91
N LEU A 367 -33.38 17.97 25.63
CA LEU A 367 -32.89 18.93 26.62
C LEU A 367 -33.90 19.15 27.76
N MET A 368 -35.21 19.19 27.48
CA MET A 368 -36.24 19.24 28.52
C MET A 368 -36.22 17.98 29.40
N LEU A 369 -36.06 16.79 28.81
CA LEU A 369 -35.99 15.52 29.53
C LEU A 369 -34.73 15.40 30.40
N GLU A 370 -33.58 15.83 29.89
CA GLU A 370 -32.34 15.93 30.68
C GLU A 370 -32.51 16.86 31.89
N ALA A 371 -33.11 18.03 31.70
CA ALA A 371 -33.36 18.97 32.78
C ALA A 371 -34.42 18.46 33.77
N ALA A 372 -35.40 17.69 33.32
CA ALA A 372 -36.37 16.99 34.17
C ALA A 372 -35.67 15.94 35.06
N ILE A 373 -34.85 15.07 34.46
CA ILE A 373 -34.05 14.05 35.16
C ILE A 373 -33.13 14.69 36.21
N GLN A 374 -32.39 15.74 35.84
CA GLN A 374 -31.51 16.47 36.76
C GLN A 374 -32.26 17.16 37.91
N LYS A 375 -33.54 17.52 37.72
CA LYS A 375 -34.43 18.05 38.76
C LYS A 375 -35.17 16.98 39.57
N GLY A 376 -35.03 15.70 39.21
CA GLY A 376 -35.71 14.57 39.86
C GLY A 376 -37.15 14.34 39.37
N GLU A 377 -37.57 14.97 38.27
CA GLU A 377 -38.85 14.68 37.59
C GLU A 377 -38.72 13.43 36.72
N LEU A 378 -38.65 12.25 37.36
CA LEU A 378 -38.38 10.98 36.68
C LEU A 378 -39.61 10.29 36.05
N GLY A 379 -40.82 10.78 36.36
CA GLY A 379 -42.08 10.28 35.80
C GLY A 379 -42.63 9.03 36.49
N GLU A 380 -43.54 8.33 35.81
CA GLU A 380 -44.15 7.12 36.37
C GLU A 380 -43.10 6.02 36.61
N GLY A 381 -43.12 5.44 37.81
CA GLY A 381 -42.17 4.39 38.21
C GLY A 381 -40.72 4.84 38.42
N ASP A 382 -40.41 6.14 38.43
CA ASP A 382 -39.06 6.73 38.50
C ASP A 382 -38.08 6.36 37.36
N TYR A 383 -38.57 5.80 36.24
CA TYR A 383 -37.74 5.45 35.07
C TYR A 383 -38.23 6.05 33.75
N GLU A 384 -39.47 6.54 33.70
CA GLU A 384 -40.14 6.97 32.46
C GLU A 384 -39.34 8.05 31.70
N ALA A 385 -38.81 9.06 32.41
CA ALA A 385 -38.04 10.13 31.80
C ALA A 385 -36.75 9.63 31.12
N TRP A 386 -36.09 8.61 31.68
CA TRP A 386 -34.88 8.02 31.11
C TRP A 386 -35.15 7.23 29.83
N ILE A 387 -36.22 6.43 29.83
CA ILE A 387 -36.63 5.68 28.63
C ILE A 387 -37.02 6.65 27.52
N LEU A 388 -37.83 7.66 27.84
CA LEU A 388 -38.29 8.66 26.88
C LEU A 388 -37.13 9.51 26.33
N LEU A 389 -36.13 9.85 27.16
CA LEU A 389 -34.90 10.51 26.70
C LEU A 389 -34.13 9.63 25.72
N GLY A 390 -33.98 8.34 26.04
CA GLY A 390 -33.25 7.41 25.21
C GLY A 390 -33.90 7.19 23.84
N GLU A 391 -35.22 6.99 23.81
CA GLU A 391 -36.00 6.90 22.58
C GLU A 391 -35.95 8.20 21.78
N THR A 392 -35.97 9.36 22.45
CA THR A 392 -35.85 10.68 21.78
C THR A 392 -34.47 10.87 21.14
N ARG A 393 -33.38 10.54 21.84
CA ARG A 393 -32.01 10.60 21.29
C ARG A 393 -31.82 9.62 20.12
N ASN A 394 -32.42 8.43 20.19
CA ASN A 394 -32.42 7.47 19.08
C ASN A 394 -33.24 7.94 17.87
N MET A 395 -34.34 8.69 18.08
CA MET A 395 -35.06 9.31 16.97
C MET A 395 -34.26 10.44 16.33
N ASP A 396 -33.42 11.12 17.12
CA ASP A 396 -32.59 12.26 16.73
C ASP A 396 -31.21 11.87 16.17
N GLU A 397 -31.02 10.62 15.72
CA GLU A 397 -29.74 10.12 15.17
C GLU A 397 -28.52 10.28 16.12
N ARG A 398 -28.75 10.06 17.43
CA ARG A 398 -27.75 10.07 18.52
C ARG A 398 -27.79 8.75 19.31
N GLU A 399 -27.54 7.63 18.64
CA GLU A 399 -27.71 6.26 19.19
C GLU A 399 -26.91 6.02 20.49
N GLU A 400 -25.64 6.45 20.56
CA GLU A 400 -24.81 6.19 21.76
C GLU A 400 -25.40 6.84 23.02
N ALA A 401 -25.87 8.09 22.90
CA ALA A 401 -26.54 8.78 24.00
C ALA A 401 -27.87 8.08 24.34
N GLY A 402 -28.63 7.64 23.33
CA GLY A 402 -29.89 6.94 23.53
C GLY A 402 -29.72 5.58 24.21
N MET A 403 -28.73 4.79 23.84
CA MET A 403 -28.37 3.53 24.53
C MET A 403 -28.02 3.76 26.00
N LYS A 404 -27.21 4.79 26.32
CA LYS A 404 -26.85 5.12 27.71
C LYS A 404 -28.08 5.48 28.55
N ALA A 405 -29.01 6.27 28.00
CA ALA A 405 -30.25 6.63 28.68
C ALA A 405 -31.22 5.45 28.82
N LEU A 406 -31.35 4.61 27.79
CA LEU A 406 -32.16 3.39 27.82
C LEU A 406 -31.63 2.38 28.85
N LEU A 407 -30.32 2.15 28.90
CA LEU A 407 -29.69 1.26 29.91
C LEU A 407 -30.02 1.70 31.34
N GLU A 408 -29.92 2.99 31.63
CA GLU A 408 -30.28 3.53 32.94
C GLU A 408 -31.79 3.38 33.22
N GLY A 409 -32.65 3.69 32.23
CA GLY A 409 -34.10 3.50 32.34
C GLY A 409 -34.52 2.05 32.62
N VAL A 410 -33.99 1.08 31.85
CA VAL A 410 -34.25 -0.36 32.07
C VAL A 410 -33.79 -0.78 33.47
N ARG A 411 -32.58 -0.36 33.88
CA ARG A 411 -32.02 -0.65 35.21
C ARG A 411 -32.88 -0.10 36.35
N MET A 412 -33.45 1.09 36.19
CA MET A 412 -34.36 1.68 37.17
C MET A 412 -35.72 0.99 37.21
N ALA A 413 -36.28 0.61 36.05
CA ALA A 413 -37.54 -0.14 35.95
C ALA A 413 -37.46 -1.52 36.63
N GLU A 414 -36.38 -2.27 36.39
CA GLU A 414 -36.11 -3.54 37.07
C GLU A 414 -35.98 -3.37 38.59
N LYS A 415 -35.23 -2.35 39.03
CA LYS A 415 -35.05 -2.03 40.47
C LYS A 415 -36.37 -1.69 41.16
N ASN A 416 -37.28 -1.04 40.45
CA ASN A 416 -38.60 -0.65 40.96
C ASN A 416 -39.69 -1.73 40.73
N GLY A 417 -39.28 -2.96 40.37
CA GLY A 417 -40.18 -4.13 40.31
C GLY A 417 -41.08 -4.16 39.08
N THR A 418 -40.76 -3.38 38.05
CA THR A 418 -41.49 -3.29 36.76
C THR A 418 -40.54 -3.59 35.60
N PRO A 419 -40.02 -4.83 35.48
CA PRO A 419 -39.18 -5.22 34.34
C PRO A 419 -39.98 -5.17 33.03
N GLY A 420 -39.30 -4.93 31.90
CA GLY A 420 -39.91 -4.90 30.56
C GLY A 420 -39.84 -3.55 29.82
N PRO A 421 -40.18 -2.40 30.44
CA PRO A 421 -40.08 -1.08 29.81
C PRO A 421 -38.67 -0.81 29.25
N GLY A 422 -38.59 -0.22 28.06
CA GLY A 422 -37.35 0.18 27.41
C GLY A 422 -36.50 -0.97 26.82
N MET A 423 -36.73 -2.23 27.23
CA MET A 423 -35.92 -3.38 26.76
C MET A 423 -36.03 -3.61 25.25
N MET A 424 -37.23 -3.48 24.67
CA MET A 424 -37.43 -3.61 23.22
C MET A 424 -36.67 -2.50 22.46
N SER A 425 -36.80 -1.25 22.92
CA SER A 425 -36.12 -0.08 22.36
C SER A 425 -34.59 -0.19 22.46
N LEU A 426 -34.08 -0.82 23.52
CA LEU A 426 -32.65 -1.07 23.71
C LEU A 426 -32.14 -2.25 22.86
N ALA A 427 -32.91 -3.33 22.70
CA ALA A 427 -32.58 -4.41 21.76
C ALA A 427 -32.45 -3.90 20.33
N ILE A 428 -33.35 -3.00 19.96
CA ILE A 428 -33.36 -2.23 18.72
C ILE A 428 -32.06 -1.43 18.54
N SER A 429 -31.63 -0.65 19.55
CA SER A 429 -30.38 0.11 19.48
C SER A 429 -29.15 -0.77 19.34
N PHE A 430 -29.11 -1.85 20.11
CA PHE A 430 -28.05 -2.86 20.01
C PHE A 430 -28.01 -3.51 18.62
N THR A 431 -29.16 -3.67 17.96
CA THR A 431 -29.22 -4.19 16.59
C THR A 431 -28.69 -3.18 15.55
N ASN A 432 -28.93 -1.88 15.75
CA ASN A 432 -28.40 -0.83 14.87
C ASN A 432 -26.86 -0.75 14.92
N GLU A 433 -26.26 -1.02 16.09
CA GLU A 433 -24.81 -0.93 16.36
C GLU A 433 -24.08 -2.29 16.25
N GLY A 434 -24.78 -3.37 15.85
CA GLY A 434 -24.19 -4.71 15.69
C GLY A 434 -23.87 -5.46 17.00
N TYR A 435 -24.45 -5.05 18.13
CA TYR A 435 -24.33 -5.73 19.43
C TYR A 435 -25.33 -6.89 19.56
N ASP A 436 -25.25 -7.89 18.68
CA ASP A 436 -26.22 -8.99 18.56
C ASP A 436 -26.54 -9.69 19.88
N LYS A 437 -25.52 -10.04 20.67
CA LYS A 437 -25.71 -10.69 21.99
C LYS A 437 -26.49 -9.82 22.96
N GLY A 438 -26.23 -8.51 22.97
CA GLY A 438 -26.98 -7.54 23.77
C GLY A 438 -28.43 -7.47 23.33
N SER A 439 -28.68 -7.42 22.01
CA SER A 439 -30.03 -7.46 21.43
C SER A 439 -30.79 -8.72 21.85
N HIS A 440 -30.18 -9.90 21.68
CA HIS A 440 -30.73 -11.19 22.09
C HIS A 440 -31.02 -11.26 23.60
N SER A 441 -30.13 -10.72 24.44
CA SER A 441 -30.33 -10.64 25.89
C SER A 441 -31.54 -9.77 26.24
N MET A 442 -31.65 -8.59 25.65
CA MET A 442 -32.77 -7.67 25.89
C MET A 442 -34.11 -8.26 25.42
N LEU A 443 -34.16 -8.91 24.25
CA LEU A 443 -35.37 -9.58 23.77
C LEU A 443 -35.79 -10.75 24.66
N LEU A 444 -34.85 -11.55 25.17
CA LEU A 444 -35.14 -12.65 26.09
C LEU A 444 -35.63 -12.14 27.46
N ARG A 445 -35.06 -11.03 27.97
CA ARG A 445 -35.48 -10.35 29.20
C ARG A 445 -36.86 -9.71 29.05
N TRP A 446 -37.12 -9.08 27.91
CA TRP A 446 -38.44 -8.55 27.58
C TRP A 446 -39.50 -9.66 27.51
N LEU A 447 -39.22 -10.77 26.81
CA LEU A 447 -40.14 -11.91 26.70
C LEU A 447 -40.52 -12.48 28.09
N ARG A 448 -39.55 -12.54 29.01
CA ARG A 448 -39.74 -12.96 30.41
C ARG A 448 -40.64 -12.03 31.20
N ALA A 449 -40.44 -10.72 31.05
CA ALA A 449 -41.22 -9.71 31.75
C ALA A 449 -42.68 -9.68 31.27
N THR A 450 -42.88 -9.75 29.94
CA THR A 450 -44.19 -9.62 29.31
C THR A 450 -45.03 -10.90 29.42
N TYR A 451 -44.42 -12.08 29.27
CA TYR A 451 -45.13 -13.37 29.23
C TYR A 451 -44.70 -14.32 30.36
N LEU A 452 -44.94 -13.90 31.60
CA LEU A 452 -44.59 -14.62 32.85
C LEU A 452 -45.00 -16.11 32.91
N THR A 453 -45.97 -16.55 32.10
CA THR A 453 -46.47 -17.93 32.05
C THR A 453 -45.87 -18.77 30.90
N HIS A 454 -45.08 -18.17 30.01
CA HIS A 454 -44.45 -18.88 28.89
C HIS A 454 -43.16 -19.59 29.34
N PRO A 455 -43.02 -20.92 29.15
CA PRO A 455 -41.87 -21.67 29.65
C PRO A 455 -40.63 -21.42 28.80
N ILE A 456 -39.60 -20.81 29.39
CA ILE A 456 -38.29 -20.61 28.76
C ILE A 456 -37.34 -21.72 29.23
N PRO A 457 -36.79 -22.56 28.31
CA PRO A 457 -35.85 -23.62 28.68
C PRO A 457 -34.61 -23.10 29.40
N GLU A 458 -34.18 -23.79 30.46
CA GLU A 458 -32.95 -23.46 31.21
C GLU A 458 -31.71 -23.47 30.30
N ASP A 459 -31.67 -24.38 29.33
CA ASP A 459 -30.61 -24.46 28.32
C ASP A 459 -30.48 -23.20 27.45
N THR A 460 -31.58 -22.46 27.19
CA THR A 460 -31.53 -21.19 26.46
C THR A 460 -30.87 -20.09 27.30
N VAL A 461 -31.09 -20.09 28.61
CA VAL A 461 -30.44 -19.17 29.56
C VAL A 461 -28.95 -19.48 29.69
N LYS A 462 -28.61 -20.76 29.67
CA LYS A 462 -27.24 -21.23 29.72
C LYS A 462 -26.49 -20.89 28.42
N ALA A 463 -27.13 -21.08 27.26
CA ALA A 463 -26.59 -20.72 25.96
C ALA A 463 -26.14 -19.26 25.88
N MET A 464 -26.93 -18.32 26.42
CA MET A 464 -26.56 -16.89 26.51
C MET A 464 -25.18 -16.66 27.15
N LYS A 465 -24.80 -17.48 28.14
CA LYS A 465 -23.56 -17.33 28.91
C LYS A 465 -22.38 -18.18 28.39
N THR A 466 -22.63 -19.18 27.55
CA THR A 466 -21.60 -20.19 27.20
C THR A 466 -21.46 -20.50 25.71
N ASN A 467 -22.38 -20.08 24.85
CA ASN A 467 -22.42 -20.47 23.44
C ASN A 467 -22.23 -19.28 22.48
N SER A 468 -22.19 -19.56 21.18
CA SER A 468 -22.07 -18.56 20.12
C SER A 468 -23.37 -17.76 19.94
N ALA A 469 -23.25 -16.55 19.37
CA ALA A 469 -24.41 -15.68 19.09
C ALA A 469 -25.45 -16.32 18.15
N TRP A 470 -25.02 -17.28 17.32
CA TRP A 470 -25.89 -18.05 16.44
C TRP A 470 -26.79 -19.04 17.20
N ASP A 471 -26.25 -19.76 18.20
CA ASP A 471 -27.06 -20.68 19.02
C ASP A 471 -28.04 -19.91 19.93
N THR A 472 -27.67 -18.72 20.41
CA THR A 472 -28.59 -17.84 21.15
C THR A 472 -29.68 -17.28 20.25
N HIS A 473 -29.32 -16.79 19.06
CA HIS A 473 -30.27 -16.32 18.04
C HIS A 473 -31.32 -17.39 17.74
N THR A 474 -30.91 -18.60 17.32
CA THR A 474 -31.86 -19.66 16.92
C THR A 474 -32.84 -20.00 18.05
N ARG A 475 -32.35 -20.17 19.28
CA ARG A 475 -33.19 -20.52 20.43
C ARG A 475 -34.20 -19.44 20.80
N ILE A 476 -33.84 -18.16 20.67
CA ILE A 476 -34.73 -17.04 20.99
C ILE A 476 -35.74 -16.85 19.86
N THR A 477 -35.32 -16.97 18.60
CA THR A 477 -36.22 -16.99 17.43
C THR A 477 -37.26 -18.11 17.52
N ASP A 478 -36.87 -19.32 17.94
CA ASP A 478 -37.80 -20.43 18.18
C ASP A 478 -38.85 -20.13 19.27
N LEU A 479 -38.47 -19.42 20.34
CA LEU A 479 -39.41 -19.00 21.40
C LEU A 479 -40.42 -17.96 20.88
N PHE A 480 -39.93 -16.92 20.17
CA PHE A 480 -40.79 -15.91 19.56
C PHE A 480 -41.72 -16.52 18.50
N LEU A 481 -41.22 -17.42 17.64
CA LEU A 481 -42.05 -18.16 16.66
C LEU A 481 -43.07 -19.07 17.34
N GLY A 482 -42.69 -19.75 18.42
CA GLY A 482 -43.59 -20.63 19.19
C GLY A 482 -44.77 -19.86 19.77
N LEU A 483 -44.50 -18.77 20.48
CA LEU A 483 -45.54 -17.93 21.08
C LEU A 483 -46.39 -17.20 20.02
N THR A 484 -45.78 -16.74 18.93
CA THR A 484 -46.49 -16.14 17.78
C THR A 484 -47.46 -17.14 17.15
N ARG A 485 -47.05 -18.41 16.95
CA ARG A 485 -47.93 -19.48 16.46
C ARG A 485 -49.08 -19.77 17.43
N GLU A 486 -48.82 -19.75 18.75
CA GLU A 486 -49.86 -19.91 19.76
C GLU A 486 -50.89 -18.78 19.70
N HIS A 487 -50.45 -17.52 19.64
CA HIS A 487 -51.32 -16.34 19.51
C HIS A 487 -52.14 -16.37 18.21
N HIS A 488 -51.50 -16.67 17.08
CA HIS A 488 -52.17 -16.82 15.79
C HIS A 488 -53.23 -17.94 15.81
N SER A 489 -52.96 -19.07 16.48
CA SER A 489 -53.95 -20.16 16.65
C SER A 489 -55.20 -19.75 17.44
N LYS A 490 -55.11 -18.69 18.24
CA LYS A 490 -56.21 -18.08 19.00
C LYS A 490 -56.85 -16.88 18.27
N GLY A 491 -56.37 -16.54 17.07
CA GLY A 491 -56.79 -15.35 16.31
C GLY A 491 -56.28 -14.03 16.88
N ILE A 492 -55.23 -14.05 17.71
CA ILE A 492 -54.63 -12.87 18.34
C ILE A 492 -53.42 -12.46 17.50
N LEU A 493 -53.43 -11.23 16.99
CA LEU A 493 -52.25 -10.57 16.43
C LEU A 493 -51.62 -9.70 17.52
N ASP A 494 -50.42 -10.07 17.95
CA ASP A 494 -49.63 -9.33 18.93
C ASP A 494 -48.49 -8.58 18.20
N PRO A 495 -48.57 -7.25 18.07
CA PRO A 495 -47.57 -6.49 17.33
C PRO A 495 -46.19 -6.50 18.00
N ASP A 496 -46.09 -6.60 19.32
CA ASP A 496 -44.79 -6.54 20.00
C ASP A 496 -43.99 -7.85 19.83
N LEU A 497 -44.68 -8.99 19.72
CA LEU A 497 -44.05 -10.24 19.28
C LEU A 497 -43.55 -10.17 17.84
N GLN A 498 -44.33 -9.56 16.94
CA GLN A 498 -43.91 -9.35 15.56
C GLN A 498 -42.69 -8.41 15.47
N ILE A 499 -42.64 -7.36 16.28
CA ILE A 499 -41.49 -6.44 16.34
C ILE A 499 -40.23 -7.19 16.82
N GLY A 500 -40.31 -7.92 17.94
CA GLY A 500 -39.17 -8.68 18.45
C GLY A 500 -38.69 -9.76 17.48
N LEU A 501 -39.61 -10.45 16.80
CA LEU A 501 -39.28 -11.41 15.75
C LEU A 501 -38.63 -10.75 14.52
N GLY A 502 -39.12 -9.58 14.11
CA GLY A 502 -38.52 -8.78 13.04
C GLY A 502 -37.10 -8.33 13.37
N VAL A 503 -36.84 -7.90 14.61
CA VAL A 503 -35.48 -7.57 15.10
C VAL A 503 -34.56 -8.79 15.06
N LEU A 504 -35.04 -9.98 15.46
CA LEU A 504 -34.25 -11.21 15.37
C LEU A 504 -33.87 -11.54 13.93
N PHE A 505 -34.84 -11.57 13.01
CA PHE A 505 -34.55 -11.81 11.60
C PHE A 505 -33.58 -10.77 11.02
N TYR A 506 -33.72 -9.50 11.41
CA TYR A 506 -32.81 -8.43 11.02
C TYR A 506 -31.37 -8.63 11.53
N THR A 507 -31.16 -9.07 12.79
CA THR A 507 -29.80 -9.39 13.29
C THR A 507 -29.12 -10.53 12.53
N ASN A 508 -29.89 -11.45 11.93
CA ASN A 508 -29.37 -12.55 11.12
C ASN A 508 -29.42 -12.25 9.60
N SER A 509 -29.54 -10.97 9.23
CA SER A 509 -29.65 -10.48 7.84
C SER A 509 -30.77 -11.10 6.99
N ASP A 510 -31.80 -11.65 7.63
CA ASP A 510 -32.99 -12.21 6.98
C ASP A 510 -34.04 -11.10 6.76
N TYR A 511 -33.70 -10.16 5.89
CA TYR A 511 -34.46 -8.92 5.72
C TYR A 511 -35.85 -9.12 5.12
N ASP A 512 -36.09 -10.21 4.37
CA ASP A 512 -37.42 -10.53 3.83
C ASP A 512 -38.37 -11.01 4.94
N HIS A 513 -37.94 -11.89 5.86
CA HIS A 513 -38.77 -12.24 7.01
C HIS A 513 -38.91 -11.07 8.01
N ALA A 514 -37.87 -10.23 8.16
CA ALA A 514 -37.96 -9.01 8.97
C ALA A 514 -39.01 -8.02 8.41
N LYS A 515 -39.00 -7.79 7.09
CA LYS A 515 -40.01 -7.00 6.35
C LYS A 515 -41.42 -7.51 6.65
N ASP A 516 -41.66 -8.82 6.50
CA ASP A 516 -42.98 -9.42 6.71
C ASP A 516 -43.46 -9.27 8.17
N CYS A 517 -42.56 -9.39 9.15
CA CYS A 517 -42.88 -9.19 10.56
C CYS A 517 -43.26 -7.71 10.84
N PHE A 518 -42.47 -6.75 10.37
CA PHE A 518 -42.77 -5.32 10.57
C PHE A 518 -44.04 -4.88 9.82
N ALA A 519 -44.27 -5.37 8.60
CA ALA A 519 -45.51 -5.14 7.87
C ALA A 519 -46.74 -5.73 8.59
N THR A 520 -46.59 -6.92 9.20
CA THR A 520 -47.64 -7.54 10.01
C THR A 520 -47.93 -6.74 11.28
N ALA A 521 -46.91 -6.20 11.95
CA ALA A 521 -47.08 -5.30 13.10
C ALA A 521 -47.77 -3.98 12.71
N LEU A 522 -47.42 -3.39 11.56
CA LEU A 522 -48.07 -2.20 10.99
C LEU A 522 -49.56 -2.43 10.69
N GLY A 523 -49.95 -3.66 10.32
CA GLY A 523 -51.37 -4.03 10.19
C GLY A 523 -52.20 -3.83 11.46
N ALA A 524 -51.57 -3.89 12.64
CA ALA A 524 -52.20 -3.56 13.93
C ALA A 524 -51.92 -2.12 14.39
N ARG A 525 -50.76 -1.54 14.03
CA ARG A 525 -50.32 -0.19 14.42
C ARG A 525 -49.99 0.69 13.19
N PRO A 526 -50.95 1.05 12.32
CA PRO A 526 -50.68 1.72 11.05
C PRO A 526 -50.19 3.17 11.18
N ARG A 527 -50.28 3.77 12.38
CA ARG A 527 -49.80 5.13 12.69
C ARG A 527 -48.46 5.13 13.45
N ASP A 528 -47.79 4.00 13.52
CA ASP A 528 -46.49 3.87 14.19
C ASP A 528 -45.34 4.19 13.23
N TYR A 529 -44.85 5.42 13.31
CA TYR A 529 -43.78 5.92 12.44
C TYR A 529 -42.44 5.21 12.68
N LEU A 530 -42.22 4.63 13.88
CA LEU A 530 -41.02 3.84 14.16
C LEU A 530 -41.05 2.52 13.39
N LEU A 531 -42.22 1.89 13.26
CA LEU A 531 -42.39 0.67 12.47
C LEU A 531 -42.30 0.93 10.97
N TRP A 532 -42.85 2.04 10.48
CA TRP A 532 -42.66 2.45 9.09
C TRP A 532 -41.19 2.66 8.75
N ASN A 533 -40.41 3.29 9.63
CA ASN A 533 -38.96 3.40 9.45
C ASN A 533 -38.25 2.03 9.49
N ARG A 534 -38.65 1.09 10.35
CA ARG A 534 -38.08 -0.28 10.38
C ARG A 534 -38.37 -1.11 9.15
N LEU A 535 -39.59 -0.99 8.62
CA LEU A 535 -39.96 -1.60 7.35
C LEU A 535 -39.05 -1.04 6.24
N GLY A 536 -38.85 0.29 6.20
CA GLY A 536 -37.91 0.95 5.29
C GLY A 536 -36.47 0.44 5.44
N SER A 537 -35.93 0.38 6.66
CA SER A 537 -34.55 -0.11 6.87
C SER A 537 -34.37 -1.57 6.47
N SER A 538 -35.38 -2.41 6.70
CA SER A 538 -35.38 -3.82 6.26
C SER A 538 -35.42 -3.92 4.74
N LEU A 539 -36.25 -3.11 4.07
CA LEU A 539 -36.31 -3.04 2.60
C LEU A 539 -34.99 -2.55 2.00
N SER A 540 -34.40 -1.48 2.56
CA SER A 540 -33.15 -0.91 2.09
C SER A 540 -31.99 -1.91 2.18
N ASN A 541 -31.84 -2.60 3.32
CA ASN A 541 -30.79 -3.60 3.51
C ASN A 541 -31.09 -4.92 2.79
N GLY A 542 -32.36 -5.22 2.53
CA GLY A 542 -32.82 -6.27 1.61
C GLY A 542 -32.66 -5.93 0.11
N ASN A 543 -31.83 -4.92 -0.22
CA ASN A 543 -31.56 -4.44 -1.58
C ASN A 543 -32.80 -3.98 -2.37
N LYS A 544 -33.77 -3.38 -1.67
CA LYS A 544 -35.02 -2.78 -2.22
C LYS A 544 -35.16 -1.31 -1.78
N PRO A 545 -34.18 -0.43 -2.09
CA PRO A 545 -34.18 0.96 -1.62
C PRO A 545 -35.37 1.79 -2.14
N GLU A 546 -35.91 1.48 -3.33
CA GLU A 546 -37.09 2.15 -3.86
C GLU A 546 -38.36 1.84 -3.05
N GLU A 547 -38.58 0.56 -2.68
CA GLU A 547 -39.67 0.18 -1.76
C GLU A 547 -39.46 0.85 -0.39
N ALA A 548 -38.20 0.99 0.06
CA ALA A 548 -37.87 1.61 1.34
C ALA A 548 -38.28 3.10 1.40
N LEU A 549 -38.09 3.86 0.31
CA LEU A 549 -38.52 5.26 0.22
C LEU A 549 -40.02 5.43 0.47
N GLY A 550 -40.85 4.48 0.01
CA GLY A 550 -42.29 4.48 0.30
C GLY A 550 -42.59 4.32 1.79
N ALA A 551 -41.91 3.40 2.47
CA ALA A 551 -42.07 3.18 3.91
C ALA A 551 -41.54 4.37 4.75
N TYR A 552 -40.42 4.99 4.34
CA TYR A 552 -39.92 6.20 5.00
C TYR A 552 -40.83 7.41 4.78
N ARG A 553 -41.47 7.54 3.61
CA ARG A 553 -42.46 8.60 3.32
C ARG A 553 -43.63 8.54 4.31
N GLU A 554 -44.17 7.35 4.59
CA GLU A 554 -45.22 7.16 5.61
C GLU A 554 -44.73 7.51 7.02
N ALA A 555 -43.49 7.14 7.39
CA ALA A 555 -42.91 7.52 8.67
C ALA A 555 -42.81 9.05 8.83
N LEU A 556 -42.35 9.76 7.79
CA LEU A 556 -42.19 11.22 7.80
C LEU A 556 -43.53 11.96 7.69
N ALA A 557 -44.53 11.41 7.00
CA ALA A 557 -45.89 11.96 6.98
C ALA A 557 -46.55 11.94 8.38
N LEU A 558 -46.24 10.91 9.18
CA LEU A 558 -46.68 10.79 10.57
C LEU A 558 -45.84 11.64 11.54
N ARG A 559 -44.52 11.72 11.33
CA ARG A 559 -43.59 12.54 12.12
C ARG A 559 -42.52 13.22 11.24
N PRO A 560 -42.74 14.47 10.78
CA PRO A 560 -41.79 15.18 9.93
C PRO A 560 -40.44 15.47 10.59
N THR A 561 -40.39 15.58 11.92
CA THR A 561 -39.18 15.85 12.71
C THR A 561 -38.38 14.59 13.06
N TYR A 562 -38.62 13.45 12.42
CA TYR A 562 -37.91 12.20 12.70
C TYR A 562 -36.54 12.17 12.00
N THR A 563 -35.53 12.81 12.61
CA THR A 563 -34.16 12.99 12.07
C THR A 563 -33.58 11.71 11.47
N ARG A 564 -33.69 10.57 12.16
CA ARG A 564 -33.23 9.26 11.68
C ARG A 564 -33.96 8.73 10.44
N ALA A 565 -35.26 8.97 10.30
CA ALA A 565 -35.97 8.60 9.07
C ALA A 565 -35.51 9.48 7.89
N ILE A 566 -35.19 10.75 8.12
CA ILE A 566 -34.59 11.64 7.10
C ILE A 566 -33.19 11.15 6.70
N TYR A 567 -32.35 10.77 7.67
CA TYR A 567 -31.05 10.14 7.42
C TYR A 567 -31.19 8.87 6.56
N ASN A 568 -32.12 7.99 6.93
CA ASN A 568 -32.40 6.75 6.20
C ASN A 568 -32.91 6.98 4.77
N VAL A 569 -33.71 8.02 4.52
CA VAL A 569 -34.07 8.47 3.16
C VAL A 569 -32.80 8.90 2.41
N GLY A 570 -31.94 9.71 3.03
CA GLY A 570 -30.67 10.13 2.42
C GLY A 570 -29.77 8.94 2.04
N VAL A 571 -29.69 7.91 2.89
CA VAL A 571 -28.96 6.66 2.59
C VAL A 571 -29.61 5.88 1.45
N ALA A 572 -30.93 5.78 1.41
CA ALA A 572 -31.63 5.14 0.29
C ALA A 572 -31.41 5.88 -1.03
N CYS A 573 -31.48 7.22 -1.03
CA CYS A 573 -31.15 8.07 -2.16
C CYS A 573 -29.70 7.88 -2.63
N LEU A 574 -28.75 7.81 -1.70
CA LEU A 574 -27.33 7.52 -2.01
C LEU A 574 -27.17 6.17 -2.71
N ASN A 575 -27.88 5.13 -2.25
CA ASN A 575 -27.81 3.78 -2.80
C ASN A 575 -28.43 3.65 -4.21
N ILE A 576 -29.39 4.51 -4.58
CA ILE A 576 -29.98 4.55 -5.94
C ILE A 576 -29.32 5.58 -6.86
N GLY A 577 -28.21 6.20 -6.45
CA GLY A 577 -27.51 7.21 -7.26
C GLY A 577 -28.13 8.62 -7.26
N ALA A 578 -29.18 8.85 -6.48
CA ALA A 578 -29.82 10.16 -6.28
C ALA A 578 -29.00 11.01 -5.29
N PHE A 579 -27.75 11.33 -5.67
CA PHE A 579 -26.76 11.92 -4.77
C PHE A 579 -27.11 13.35 -4.31
N LYS A 580 -27.82 14.11 -5.14
CA LYS A 580 -28.26 15.48 -4.78
C LYS A 580 -29.34 15.44 -3.71
N GLU A 581 -30.35 14.61 -3.94
CA GLU A 581 -31.46 14.36 -3.03
C GLU A 581 -30.94 13.79 -1.69
N ALA A 582 -29.94 12.89 -1.76
CA ALA A 582 -29.24 12.39 -0.58
C ALA A 582 -28.60 13.54 0.24
N ALA A 583 -27.84 14.43 -0.41
CA ALA A 583 -27.22 15.58 0.23
C ALA A 583 -28.25 16.55 0.84
N GLU A 584 -29.36 16.83 0.13
CA GLU A 584 -30.48 17.65 0.64
C GLU A 584 -31.09 17.07 1.91
N HIS A 585 -31.32 15.74 1.96
CA HIS A 585 -31.83 15.07 3.16
C HIS A 585 -30.84 15.07 4.33
N PHE A 586 -29.55 14.80 4.10
CA PHE A 586 -28.55 14.87 5.18
C PHE A 586 -28.41 16.28 5.76
N LEU A 587 -28.38 17.31 4.90
CA LEU A 587 -28.37 18.71 5.33
C LEU A 587 -29.64 19.09 6.08
N SER A 588 -30.82 18.62 5.65
CA SER A 588 -32.08 18.81 6.38
C SER A 588 -32.04 18.19 7.78
N ALA A 589 -31.46 17.01 7.93
CA ALA A 589 -31.32 16.34 9.23
C ALA A 589 -30.33 17.09 10.16
N ILE A 590 -29.20 17.58 9.62
CA ILE A 590 -28.25 18.45 10.36
C ILE A 590 -28.94 19.72 10.84
N ASN A 591 -29.70 20.40 9.97
CA ASN A 591 -30.42 21.62 10.30
C ASN A 591 -31.41 21.44 11.47
N LEU A 592 -32.07 20.28 11.58
CA LEU A 592 -32.98 19.99 12.69
C LEU A 592 -32.25 19.88 14.04
N GLN A 593 -31.01 19.35 14.05
CA GLN A 593 -30.19 19.22 15.25
C GLN A 593 -29.53 20.54 15.67
N GLU A 594 -28.95 21.28 14.73
CA GLU A 594 -28.16 22.49 15.03
C GLU A 594 -29.04 23.64 15.53
N ASN A 595 -30.23 23.85 14.95
CA ASN A 595 -31.15 24.92 15.37
C ASN A 595 -31.65 24.78 16.83
N SER A 596 -31.51 23.61 17.44
CA SER A 596 -32.00 23.32 18.80
C SER A 596 -30.88 23.07 19.82
N SER A 597 -29.72 22.56 19.39
CA SER A 597 -28.64 22.15 20.30
C SER A 597 -27.25 22.69 19.98
N GLY A 598 -27.04 23.30 18.81
CA GLY A 598 -25.73 23.80 18.37
C GLY A 598 -24.68 22.72 18.02
N ASP A 599 -25.04 21.45 18.16
CA ASP A 599 -24.23 20.29 17.79
C ASP A 599 -25.05 19.33 16.90
N SER A 600 -24.36 18.53 16.09
CA SER A 600 -24.92 17.69 15.03
C SER A 600 -24.15 16.38 14.89
N SER A 601 -24.84 15.32 14.49
CA SER A 601 -24.30 13.95 14.46
C SER A 601 -23.18 13.81 13.43
N ASN A 602 -22.01 13.34 13.88
CA ASN A 602 -20.85 13.11 13.00
C ASN A 602 -21.18 12.12 11.85
N GLN A 603 -22.12 11.20 12.06
CA GLN A 603 -22.57 10.24 11.04
C GLN A 603 -23.31 10.92 9.89
N LEU A 604 -24.07 11.99 10.17
CA LEU A 604 -24.74 12.80 9.15
C LEU A 604 -23.71 13.52 8.27
N TRP A 605 -22.71 14.17 8.89
CA TRP A 605 -21.62 14.85 8.17
C TRP A 605 -20.78 13.90 7.32
N TYR A 606 -20.40 12.74 7.88
CA TYR A 606 -19.66 11.71 7.16
C TYR A 606 -20.42 11.21 5.92
N THR A 607 -21.73 11.00 6.04
CA THR A 607 -22.55 10.47 4.94
C THR A 607 -22.92 11.56 3.92
N LEU A 608 -23.13 12.80 4.37
CA LEU A 608 -23.23 13.98 3.50
C LEU A 608 -21.97 14.14 2.66
N ARG A 609 -20.77 14.01 3.25
CA ARG A 609 -19.51 14.06 2.51
C ARG A 609 -19.47 13.02 1.41
N ARG A 610 -19.88 11.77 1.68
CA ARG A 610 -19.96 10.72 0.66
C ARG A 610 -20.91 11.10 -0.49
N ALA A 611 -22.06 11.69 -0.20
CA ALA A 611 -22.98 12.19 -1.24
C ALA A 611 -22.32 13.29 -2.09
N LEU A 612 -21.69 14.28 -1.47
CA LEU A 612 -21.03 15.40 -2.17
C LEU A 612 -19.83 14.93 -3.02
N GLN A 613 -19.07 13.94 -2.56
CA GLN A 613 -18.04 13.29 -3.37
C GLN A 613 -18.63 12.56 -4.58
N SER A 614 -19.75 11.84 -4.41
CA SER A 614 -20.47 11.20 -5.52
C SER A 614 -21.14 12.18 -6.49
N MET A 615 -21.38 13.43 -6.07
CA MET A 615 -21.80 14.55 -6.94
C MET A 615 -20.65 15.23 -7.69
N GLU A 616 -19.41 14.73 -7.58
CA GLU A 616 -18.19 15.40 -8.10
C GLU A 616 -17.99 16.83 -7.54
N ARG A 617 -18.42 17.06 -6.28
CA ARG A 617 -18.26 18.34 -5.54
C ARG A 617 -17.26 18.19 -4.39
N PRO A 618 -15.95 18.03 -4.67
CA PRO A 618 -14.92 17.95 -3.62
C PRO A 618 -14.85 19.24 -2.79
N ASP A 619 -15.13 20.39 -3.40
CA ASP A 619 -15.24 21.69 -2.74
C ASP A 619 -16.23 21.69 -1.57
N LEU A 620 -17.44 21.14 -1.78
CA LEU A 620 -18.43 21.00 -0.71
C LEU A 620 -18.12 19.81 0.22
N ALA A 621 -17.54 18.73 -0.32
CA ALA A 621 -17.16 17.56 0.47
C ALA A 621 -16.07 17.88 1.52
N ASP A 622 -15.19 18.85 1.23
CA ASP A 622 -14.15 19.29 2.16
C ASP A 622 -14.67 20.33 3.17
N LEU A 623 -15.73 21.07 2.84
CA LEU A 623 -16.50 21.82 3.85
C LEU A 623 -17.31 20.88 4.77
N ALA A 624 -17.74 19.73 4.27
CA ALA A 624 -18.43 18.68 5.03
C ALA A 624 -17.48 17.72 5.77
N LEU A 625 -16.16 17.99 5.83
CA LEU A 625 -15.20 17.16 6.57
C LEU A 625 -15.47 17.24 8.09
N PRO A 626 -15.73 16.11 8.77
CA PRO A 626 -15.68 16.06 10.23
C PRO A 626 -14.31 16.45 10.78
N GLU A 627 -13.25 16.47 9.96
CA GLU A 627 -11.88 16.80 10.37
C GLU A 627 -11.61 18.30 10.57
N LYS A 628 -12.54 19.21 10.21
CA LYS A 628 -12.56 20.56 10.83
C LYS A 628 -13.02 20.53 12.29
N ARG A 629 -13.72 19.47 12.69
CA ARG A 629 -13.86 19.00 14.07
C ARG A 629 -12.89 17.83 14.33
N ILE A 630 -11.60 17.93 13.99
CA ILE A 630 -10.60 17.08 14.66
C ILE A 630 -10.74 17.39 16.16
N ASP A 631 -11.48 16.54 16.86
CA ASP A 631 -11.53 16.60 18.29
C ASP A 631 -10.20 16.05 18.82
N LEU A 632 -9.27 17.00 18.97
CA LEU A 632 -7.96 16.80 19.55
C LEU A 632 -8.08 16.11 20.93
N ASN A 633 -9.22 16.14 21.62
CA ASN A 633 -9.41 15.42 22.89
C ASN A 633 -9.15 13.90 22.82
N ILE A 634 -9.35 13.23 21.67
CA ILE A 634 -9.31 11.75 21.59
C ILE A 634 -7.87 11.20 21.40
N ARG A 635 -6.87 12.03 21.09
CA ARG A 635 -5.47 11.58 20.81
C ARG A 635 -4.40 12.17 21.73
N GLY A 636 -4.72 12.35 23.01
CA GLY A 636 -3.81 12.92 24.03
C GLY A 636 -2.41 12.28 24.09
N GLY A 637 -2.29 10.96 23.82
CA GLY A 637 -1.00 10.28 23.77
C GLY A 637 -0.07 10.74 22.63
N ALA A 638 -0.63 10.98 21.43
CA ALA A 638 0.13 11.48 20.30
C ALA A 638 0.53 12.95 20.51
N GLN A 639 -0.40 13.76 21.02
CA GLN A 639 -0.15 15.16 21.35
C GLN A 639 0.92 15.33 22.43
N ALA A 640 0.89 14.53 23.50
CA ALA A 640 1.92 14.59 24.54
C ALA A 640 3.33 14.37 23.96
N MET A 641 3.48 13.48 22.99
CA MET A 641 4.74 13.23 22.28
C MET A 641 5.10 14.41 21.34
N LEU A 642 4.12 15.00 20.66
CA LEU A 642 4.30 16.17 19.79
C LEU A 642 4.67 17.45 20.58
N TYR A 643 4.03 17.71 21.72
CA TYR A 643 4.41 18.76 22.66
C TYR A 643 5.84 18.53 23.19
N ALA A 644 6.22 17.29 23.49
CA ALA A 644 7.55 16.95 23.98
C ALA A 644 8.68 17.20 22.94
N VAL A 645 8.38 17.17 21.63
CA VAL A 645 9.32 17.58 20.57
C VAL A 645 9.23 19.08 20.22
N GLY A 646 8.37 19.84 20.90
CA GLY A 646 8.34 21.30 20.86
C GLY A 646 7.26 21.94 19.98
N LEU A 647 6.22 21.21 19.56
CA LEU A 647 5.02 21.83 18.98
C LEU A 647 4.22 22.57 20.06
N THR A 648 3.42 23.55 19.65
CA THR A 648 2.43 24.23 20.49
C THR A 648 1.00 23.83 20.12
N GLU A 649 0.00 24.21 20.93
CA GLU A 649 -1.43 24.00 20.62
C GLU A 649 -1.80 24.55 19.23
N ASN A 650 -1.28 25.75 18.89
CA ASN A 650 -1.48 26.37 17.58
C ASN A 650 -0.86 25.59 16.42
N ASP A 651 0.19 24.79 16.66
CA ASP A 651 0.85 24.00 15.63
C ASP A 651 0.13 22.67 15.35
N MET A 652 -0.78 22.22 16.24
CA MET A 652 -1.58 21.00 16.03
C MET A 652 -2.58 21.15 14.87
N ASN A 653 -2.94 22.38 14.50
CA ASN A 653 -3.87 22.71 13.42
C ASN A 653 -3.18 22.98 12.08
N LYS A 654 -1.88 22.73 11.97
CA LYS A 654 -1.06 23.03 10.79
C LYS A 654 -0.60 21.75 10.08
N PRO A 655 -0.44 21.74 8.75
CA PRO A 655 0.09 20.59 8.05
C PRO A 655 1.51 20.24 8.53
N GLN A 656 1.72 18.95 8.81
CA GLN A 656 2.98 18.38 9.26
C GLN A 656 3.78 17.84 8.08
N ILE A 657 4.95 18.43 7.84
CA ILE A 657 5.79 18.13 6.69
C ILE A 657 6.95 17.25 7.11
N GLY A 658 6.98 16.03 6.58
CA GLY A 658 8.15 15.17 6.67
C GLY A 658 9.30 15.76 5.86
N ILE A 659 10.42 16.11 6.49
CA ILE A 659 11.63 16.55 5.78
C ILE A 659 12.61 15.39 5.85
N SER A 660 12.95 14.81 4.70
CA SER A 660 13.72 13.56 4.59
C SER A 660 15.04 13.74 3.84
N PRO A 661 16.07 14.36 4.44
CA PRO A 661 17.45 14.21 4.00
C PRO A 661 17.91 12.75 4.05
N ILE A 662 18.89 12.46 3.20
CA ILE A 662 19.62 11.20 3.20
C ILE A 662 21.05 11.51 3.65
N TRP A 663 21.18 12.08 4.85
CA TRP A 663 22.44 12.61 5.39
C TRP A 663 23.25 11.53 6.11
N TRP A 664 24.56 11.56 5.89
CA TRP A 664 25.59 11.01 6.79
C TRP A 664 26.94 11.66 6.48
N GLU A 665 27.85 11.74 7.46
CA GLU A 665 29.13 12.45 7.32
C GLU A 665 30.12 11.77 6.37
N GLY A 666 30.08 10.44 6.28
CA GLY A 666 31.06 9.60 5.58
C GLY A 666 30.97 9.61 4.04
N ASN A 667 30.29 10.57 3.42
CA ASN A 667 30.23 10.72 1.97
C ASN A 667 30.03 12.20 1.57
N PRO A 668 30.87 12.79 0.70
CA PRO A 668 30.71 14.18 0.29
C PRO A 668 29.37 14.46 -0.40
N CYS A 669 28.75 13.46 -1.04
CA CYS A 669 27.44 13.63 -1.68
C CYS A 669 26.29 13.88 -0.68
N ASN A 670 26.51 13.59 0.61
CA ASN A 670 25.45 13.55 1.62
C ASN A 670 25.74 14.33 2.91
N SER A 671 27.00 14.70 3.16
CA SER A 671 27.42 15.31 4.43
C SER A 671 26.81 16.70 4.71
N HIS A 672 26.39 17.43 3.67
CA HIS A 672 25.76 18.76 3.77
C HIS A 672 24.23 18.73 3.83
N LEU A 673 23.58 17.58 3.57
CA LEU A 673 22.13 17.51 3.38
C LEU A 673 21.32 17.82 4.65
N LEU A 674 21.92 17.66 5.84
CA LEU A 674 21.29 18.07 7.11
C LEU A 674 21.20 19.60 7.24
N GLU A 675 22.17 20.36 6.73
CA GLU A 675 22.07 21.83 6.70
C GLU A 675 21.02 22.28 5.68
N LEU A 676 20.94 21.61 4.51
CA LEU A 676 19.86 21.84 3.54
C LEU A 676 18.48 21.55 4.15
N ALA A 677 18.34 20.48 4.94
CA ALA A 677 17.09 20.15 5.65
C ALA A 677 16.68 21.22 6.68
N LYS A 678 17.65 21.89 7.34
CA LYS A 678 17.34 23.04 8.21
C LYS A 678 16.77 24.20 7.40
N HIS A 679 17.34 24.52 6.24
CA HIS A 679 16.78 25.56 5.37
C HIS A 679 15.36 25.22 4.87
N VAL A 680 15.06 23.94 4.58
CA VAL A 680 13.67 23.50 4.31
C VAL A 680 12.78 23.74 5.52
N LYS A 681 13.24 23.40 6.74
CA LYS A 681 12.48 23.62 7.98
C LYS A 681 12.24 25.09 8.29
N ASP A 682 13.23 25.95 8.04
CA ASP A 682 13.09 27.41 8.15
C ASP A 682 12.03 27.92 7.17
N GLY A 683 12.02 27.41 5.92
CA GLY A 683 10.99 27.69 4.93
C GLY A 683 9.59 27.21 5.34
N CYS A 684 9.48 26.03 5.94
CA CYS A 684 8.21 25.53 6.47
C CYS A 684 7.65 26.49 7.52
N LYS A 685 8.50 26.98 8.43
CA LYS A 685 8.12 27.93 9.47
C LYS A 685 7.63 29.27 8.89
N GLU A 686 8.25 29.78 7.83
CA GLU A 686 7.84 31.03 7.16
C GLU A 686 6.46 30.88 6.48
N GLU A 687 6.17 29.71 5.93
CA GLU A 687 4.92 29.41 5.22
C GLU A 687 3.81 28.84 6.15
N ASP A 688 4.01 28.89 7.47
CA ASP A 688 3.13 28.37 8.53
C ASP A 688 2.84 26.86 8.46
N LEU A 689 3.87 26.08 8.16
CA LEU A 689 3.87 24.61 8.13
C LEU A 689 4.80 24.03 9.22
N VAL A 690 4.50 22.84 9.73
CA VAL A 690 5.31 22.19 10.77
C VAL A 690 6.35 21.25 10.14
N GLY A 691 7.58 21.74 9.98
CA GLY A 691 8.69 20.96 9.43
C GLY A 691 9.33 19.98 10.43
N LEU A 692 9.14 18.67 10.21
CA LEU A 692 9.67 17.58 11.03
C LEU A 692 10.76 16.80 10.26
N ILE A 693 12.01 17.03 10.65
CA ILE A 693 13.17 16.39 10.02
C ILE A 693 13.34 14.96 10.56
N PHE A 694 13.31 13.99 9.65
CA PHE A 694 13.76 12.61 9.87
C PHE A 694 14.82 12.25 8.81
N ASN A 695 15.52 11.12 8.97
CA ASN A 695 16.63 10.78 8.08
C ASN A 695 16.59 9.30 7.70
N THR A 696 16.97 8.96 6.47
CA THR A 696 17.14 7.57 6.02
C THR A 696 18.57 7.29 5.57
N ILE A 697 18.88 6.00 5.36
CA ILE A 697 20.21 5.49 5.04
C ILE A 697 20.64 5.84 3.60
N GLY A 698 21.93 5.71 3.33
CA GLY A 698 22.46 5.70 1.97
C GLY A 698 23.80 4.96 1.91
N VAL A 699 24.28 4.74 0.69
CA VAL A 699 25.56 4.09 0.42
C VAL A 699 26.36 4.96 -0.54
N SER A 700 27.67 5.10 -0.29
CA SER A 700 28.58 5.74 -1.23
C SER A 700 29.05 4.74 -2.28
N ASP A 701 28.53 4.87 -3.51
CA ASP A 701 28.95 4.03 -4.63
C ASP A 701 30.45 4.24 -4.94
N ALA A 702 30.97 5.47 -4.81
CA ALA A 702 32.37 5.77 -5.03
C ALA A 702 33.30 5.08 -4.02
N ILE A 703 32.96 5.07 -2.72
CA ILE A 703 33.79 4.45 -1.67
C ILE A 703 33.70 2.92 -1.71
N THR A 704 32.52 2.36 -1.96
CA THR A 704 32.31 0.90 -1.98
C THR A 704 32.81 0.23 -3.26
N MET A 705 33.13 1.01 -4.30
CA MET A 705 33.55 0.56 -5.62
C MET A 705 34.69 -0.47 -5.58
N GLY A 706 34.48 -1.63 -6.22
CA GLY A 706 35.48 -2.70 -6.28
C GLY A 706 35.63 -3.53 -5.00
N THR A 707 34.73 -3.36 -4.02
CA THR A 707 34.67 -4.16 -2.78
C THR A 707 33.34 -4.92 -2.67
N ASP A 708 33.24 -5.88 -1.73
CA ASP A 708 31.96 -6.54 -1.43
C ASP A 708 30.85 -5.58 -0.97
N GLY A 709 31.21 -4.38 -0.47
CA GLY A 709 30.26 -3.34 -0.07
C GLY A 709 29.37 -2.86 -1.23
N MET A 710 29.86 -2.92 -2.47
CA MET A 710 29.10 -2.51 -3.67
C MET A 710 27.84 -3.36 -3.89
N ARG A 711 27.76 -4.55 -3.29
CA ARG A 711 26.54 -5.39 -3.30
C ARG A 711 25.36 -4.76 -2.57
N TYR A 712 25.61 -3.79 -1.68
CA TYR A 712 24.59 -3.08 -0.92
C TYR A 712 24.15 -1.77 -1.60
N SER A 713 24.78 -1.40 -2.72
CA SER A 713 24.46 -0.19 -3.50
C SER A 713 23.02 -0.23 -4.04
N LEU A 714 22.72 -1.07 -5.03
CA LEU A 714 21.39 -1.09 -5.65
C LEU A 714 20.26 -1.39 -4.64
N PRO A 715 20.38 -2.37 -3.72
CA PRO A 715 19.37 -2.61 -2.68
C PRO A 715 19.12 -1.43 -1.74
N SER A 716 20.01 -0.44 -1.67
CA SER A 716 19.75 0.78 -0.88
C SER A 716 18.67 1.67 -1.50
N ARG A 717 18.39 1.56 -2.81
CA ARG A 717 17.25 2.26 -3.46
C ARG A 717 15.94 1.86 -2.79
N ASP A 718 15.71 0.56 -2.71
CA ASP A 718 14.46 -0.01 -2.22
C ASP A 718 14.33 0.21 -0.71
N LEU A 719 15.41 0.01 0.05
CA LEU A 719 15.45 0.37 1.48
C LEU A 719 15.12 1.85 1.73
N ILE A 720 15.57 2.77 0.89
CA ILE A 720 15.26 4.20 1.01
C ILE A 720 13.78 4.44 0.76
N ALA A 721 13.20 3.79 -0.26
CA ALA A 721 11.78 3.86 -0.56
C ALA A 721 10.95 3.39 0.64
N ASP A 722 11.18 2.15 1.09
CA ASP A 722 10.48 1.51 2.21
C ASP A 722 10.60 2.35 3.51
N SER A 723 11.76 2.96 3.76
CA SER A 723 12.02 3.74 4.98
C SER A 723 11.28 5.08 4.99
N ILE A 724 11.24 5.80 3.86
CA ILE A 724 10.53 7.08 3.77
C ILE A 724 9.02 6.84 3.83
N GLU A 725 8.54 5.86 3.07
CA GLU A 725 7.15 5.39 3.09
C GLU A 725 6.69 5.02 4.50
N SER A 726 7.47 4.20 5.21
CA SER A 726 7.16 3.79 6.60
C SER A 726 7.03 4.99 7.55
N VAL A 727 7.91 6.00 7.46
CA VAL A 727 7.85 7.16 8.36
C VAL A 727 6.71 8.10 7.99
N VAL A 728 6.55 8.45 6.71
CA VAL A 728 5.48 9.36 6.26
C VAL A 728 4.10 8.80 6.61
N MET A 729 3.88 7.49 6.40
CA MET A 729 2.61 6.85 6.71
C MET A 729 2.40 6.65 8.21
N ALA A 730 3.39 6.16 8.96
CA ALA A 730 3.23 5.91 10.41
C ALA A 730 3.15 7.19 11.25
N GLN A 731 3.74 8.30 10.80
CA GLN A 731 3.64 9.60 11.47
C GLN A 731 2.51 10.49 10.90
N HIS A 732 1.76 9.99 9.91
CA HIS A 732 0.67 10.70 9.24
C HIS A 732 1.03 12.07 8.62
N TYR A 733 2.30 12.32 8.25
CA TYR A 733 2.73 13.60 7.67
C TYR A 733 1.98 13.95 6.38
N ASP A 734 1.36 15.12 6.30
CA ASP A 734 0.49 15.56 5.20
C ASP A 734 1.25 15.71 3.88
N GLY A 735 2.54 16.06 3.94
CA GLY A 735 3.42 16.14 2.78
C GLY A 735 4.87 15.81 3.12
N ASN A 736 5.71 15.69 2.09
CA ASN A 736 7.12 15.33 2.25
C ASN A 736 8.07 16.16 1.37
N ILE A 737 9.25 16.51 1.90
CA ILE A 737 10.36 17.10 1.13
C ILE A 737 11.59 16.22 1.30
N SER A 738 11.88 15.42 0.28
CA SER A 738 13.07 14.55 0.28
C SER A 738 14.29 15.27 -0.28
N ILE A 739 15.45 15.08 0.35
CA ILE A 739 16.70 15.74 -0.04
C ILE A 739 17.77 14.69 -0.36
N PRO A 740 17.71 14.02 -1.53
CA PRO A 740 18.69 13.02 -1.96
C PRO A 740 19.97 13.63 -2.55
N GLY A 741 21.12 12.99 -2.32
CA GLY A 741 22.43 13.48 -2.79
C GLY A 741 23.31 12.50 -3.57
N CYS A 742 23.13 11.18 -3.44
CA CYS A 742 23.94 10.16 -4.10
C CYS A 742 23.12 9.23 -5.00
N ASP A 743 23.80 8.52 -5.92
CA ASP A 743 23.25 7.76 -7.06
C ASP A 743 21.91 7.05 -6.81
N LYS A 744 21.76 6.32 -5.70
CA LYS A 744 20.57 5.50 -5.39
C LYS A 744 19.50 6.23 -4.57
N ASN A 745 19.82 7.39 -4.01
CA ASN A 745 18.90 8.15 -3.16
C ASN A 745 17.76 8.75 -3.99
N MET A 746 18.05 9.37 -5.14
CA MET A 746 17.04 9.99 -6.02
C MET A 746 15.91 9.04 -6.42
N PRO A 747 16.17 7.85 -7.03
CA PRO A 747 15.10 6.92 -7.36
C PRO A 747 14.39 6.34 -6.13
N GLY A 748 15.09 6.13 -5.01
CA GLY A 748 14.46 5.68 -3.76
C GLY A 748 13.44 6.69 -3.19
N CYS A 749 13.79 7.98 -3.20
CA CYS A 749 12.88 9.04 -2.76
C CYS A 749 11.66 9.18 -3.67
N PHE A 750 11.84 9.02 -4.98
CA PHE A 750 10.74 9.00 -5.93
C PHE A 750 9.81 7.81 -5.70
N MET A 751 10.37 6.61 -5.52
CA MET A 751 9.59 5.40 -5.26
C MET A 751 8.77 5.54 -3.96
N ALA A 752 9.32 6.12 -2.90
CA ALA A 752 8.53 6.47 -1.71
C ALA A 752 7.38 7.43 -2.03
N ALA A 753 7.69 8.55 -2.70
CA ALA A 753 6.72 9.61 -3.02
C ALA A 753 5.48 9.08 -3.73
N VAL A 754 5.66 8.18 -4.71
CA VAL A 754 4.56 7.64 -5.54
C VAL A 754 3.80 6.48 -4.90
N ARG A 755 4.42 5.77 -3.95
CA ARG A 755 3.77 4.74 -3.13
C ARG A 755 2.87 5.36 -2.06
N HIS A 756 3.39 6.29 -1.26
CA HIS A 756 2.59 6.97 -0.23
C HIS A 756 1.66 8.04 -0.81
N ASN A 757 1.92 8.50 -2.05
CA ASN A 757 1.12 9.43 -2.85
C ASN A 757 0.56 10.64 -2.08
N ARG A 758 1.42 11.32 -1.30
CA ARG A 758 1.10 12.60 -0.64
C ARG A 758 1.88 13.73 -1.31
N PRO A 759 1.42 14.99 -1.30
CA PRO A 759 2.15 16.12 -1.88
C PRO A 759 3.63 16.08 -1.51
N THR A 760 4.51 16.02 -2.53
CA THR A 760 5.94 15.76 -2.34
C THR A 760 6.80 16.53 -3.32
N ILE A 761 7.89 17.11 -2.80
CA ILE A 761 8.94 17.75 -3.61
C ILE A 761 10.27 17.05 -3.35
N ILE A 762 11.01 16.71 -4.40
CA ILE A 762 12.34 16.11 -4.29
C ILE A 762 13.38 17.18 -4.63
N VAL A 763 14.19 17.58 -3.65
CA VAL A 763 15.23 18.61 -3.77
C VAL A 763 16.60 17.94 -3.90
N TYR A 764 17.20 17.97 -5.09
CA TYR A 764 18.53 17.38 -5.26
C TYR A 764 19.58 18.13 -4.44
N GLY A 765 20.42 17.41 -3.71
CA GLY A 765 21.51 17.98 -2.91
C GLY A 765 22.59 18.74 -3.69
N GLY A 766 22.61 18.61 -5.03
CA GLY A 766 23.50 19.35 -5.91
C GLY A 766 24.80 18.61 -6.26
N THR A 767 25.38 18.98 -7.40
CA THR A 767 26.65 18.43 -7.89
C THR A 767 27.85 18.96 -7.09
N ILE A 768 28.90 18.15 -6.94
CA ILE A 768 30.23 18.60 -6.49
C ILE A 768 30.83 19.51 -7.55
N GLN A 769 31.63 20.48 -7.12
CA GLN A 769 32.47 21.26 -8.01
C GLN A 769 33.70 20.46 -8.46
N ALA A 770 34.24 20.77 -9.63
CA ALA A 770 35.47 20.14 -10.10
C ALA A 770 36.67 20.54 -9.23
N GLY A 771 37.52 19.58 -8.88
CA GLY A 771 38.79 19.84 -8.20
C GLY A 771 39.86 20.37 -9.14
N THR A 772 40.97 20.86 -8.57
CA THR A 772 42.11 21.44 -9.30
C THR A 772 43.36 20.57 -9.12
N ARG A 773 44.10 20.32 -10.20
CA ARG A 773 45.38 19.57 -10.17
C ARG A 773 46.54 20.45 -9.74
N HIS A 774 47.41 19.97 -8.86
CA HIS A 774 48.57 20.73 -8.38
C HIS A 774 49.88 20.31 -9.05
N VAL A 775 49.93 19.15 -9.73
CA VAL A 775 51.09 18.68 -10.51
C VAL A 775 50.73 18.34 -11.95
N ASP A 776 51.73 18.38 -12.84
CA ASP A 776 51.58 17.91 -14.21
C ASP A 776 51.54 16.38 -14.27
N CYS A 777 50.62 15.84 -15.07
CA CYS A 777 50.38 14.41 -15.23
C CYS A 777 50.28 14.05 -16.74
N PRO A 778 51.38 14.23 -17.50
CA PRO A 778 51.37 14.05 -18.96
C PRO A 778 51.02 12.62 -19.38
N GLY A 779 51.30 11.60 -18.56
CA GLY A 779 50.90 10.22 -18.79
C GLY A 779 49.39 9.96 -18.81
N MET A 780 48.58 10.90 -18.32
CA MET A 780 47.11 10.93 -18.46
C MET A 780 46.62 12.07 -19.37
N GLY A 781 47.53 12.83 -20.01
CA GLY A 781 47.17 14.01 -20.80
C GLY A 781 46.62 15.17 -19.96
N LYS A 782 47.02 15.28 -18.69
CA LYS A 782 46.51 16.27 -17.73
C LYS A 782 47.64 17.20 -17.28
N VAL A 783 47.35 18.49 -17.14
CA VAL A 783 48.30 19.53 -16.72
C VAL A 783 47.92 20.14 -15.37
N LYS A 784 48.89 20.76 -14.71
CA LYS A 784 48.69 21.55 -13.50
C LYS A 784 47.68 22.69 -13.74
N GLY A 785 46.81 22.93 -12.77
CA GLY A 785 45.70 23.89 -12.89
C GLY A 785 44.50 23.36 -13.70
N GLY A 786 44.62 22.20 -14.35
CA GLY A 786 43.49 21.53 -14.99
C GLY A 786 42.54 20.88 -13.99
N THR A 787 41.33 20.56 -14.45
CA THR A 787 40.29 19.94 -13.62
C THR A 787 40.60 18.48 -13.27
N VAL A 788 40.11 18.05 -12.11
CA VAL A 788 40.15 16.66 -11.63
C VAL A 788 38.84 16.29 -10.94
N ASN A 789 38.36 15.08 -11.16
CA ASN A 789 37.15 14.53 -10.55
C ASN A 789 37.35 13.07 -10.11
N ILE A 790 36.36 12.49 -9.41
CA ILE A 790 36.43 11.11 -8.90
C ILE A 790 36.74 10.03 -9.96
N SER A 791 36.33 10.24 -11.21
CA SER A 791 36.67 9.34 -12.33
C SER A 791 38.16 9.34 -12.65
N ASP A 792 38.83 10.51 -12.65
CA ASP A 792 40.28 10.60 -12.79
C ASP A 792 40.99 9.78 -11.70
N ALA A 793 40.46 9.70 -10.48
CA ALA A 793 41.06 8.92 -9.40
C ALA A 793 41.09 7.42 -9.72
N PHE A 794 39.99 6.87 -10.25
CA PHE A 794 39.94 5.48 -10.74
C PHE A 794 40.86 5.26 -11.95
N GLU A 795 40.92 6.21 -12.90
CA GLU A 795 41.85 6.13 -14.03
C GLU A 795 43.32 6.22 -13.59
N SER A 796 43.64 7.01 -12.56
CA SER A 796 45.01 7.19 -12.06
C SER A 796 45.61 5.89 -11.52
N PHE A 797 44.80 5.02 -10.91
CA PHE A 797 45.25 3.69 -10.48
C PHE A 797 45.68 2.84 -11.67
N GLY A 798 44.87 2.81 -12.74
CA GLY A 798 45.22 2.14 -13.99
C GLY A 798 46.53 2.65 -14.58
N ALA A 799 46.64 3.97 -14.74
CA ALA A 799 47.82 4.63 -15.32
C ALA A 799 49.09 4.36 -14.48
N TYR A 800 48.97 4.34 -13.16
CA TYR A 800 50.08 4.02 -12.24
C TYR A 800 50.52 2.56 -12.37
N THR A 801 49.60 1.59 -12.40
CA THR A 801 49.96 0.16 -12.50
C THR A 801 50.72 -0.21 -13.78
N VAL A 802 50.56 0.57 -14.86
CA VAL A 802 51.31 0.43 -16.12
C VAL A 802 52.51 1.38 -16.24
N GLY A 803 52.87 2.11 -15.17
CA GLY A 803 54.04 2.99 -15.16
C GLY A 803 53.93 4.28 -15.98
N LYS A 804 52.72 4.70 -16.39
CA LYS A 804 52.52 5.98 -17.11
C LYS A 804 52.65 7.20 -16.21
N ILE A 805 52.36 7.05 -14.91
CA ILE A 805 52.39 8.13 -13.93
C ILE A 805 53.14 7.68 -12.67
N THR A 806 53.73 8.64 -11.96
CA THR A 806 54.37 8.40 -10.66
C THR A 806 53.33 8.27 -9.55
N ASP A 807 53.75 7.75 -8.39
CA ASP A 807 52.89 7.66 -7.22
C ASP A 807 52.51 9.05 -6.66
N GLU A 808 53.41 10.03 -6.81
CA GLU A 808 53.15 11.45 -6.52
C GLU A 808 52.02 12.01 -7.39
N GLN A 809 52.10 11.78 -8.71
CA GLN A 809 51.04 12.19 -9.67
C GLN A 809 49.71 11.49 -9.37
N ARG A 810 49.74 10.20 -8.99
CA ARG A 810 48.54 9.46 -8.56
C ARG A 810 47.94 10.07 -7.29
N PHE A 811 48.75 10.38 -6.30
CA PHE A 811 48.28 10.97 -5.05
C PHE A 811 47.81 12.42 -5.19
N ASP A 812 48.34 13.21 -6.12
CA ASP A 812 47.77 14.53 -6.48
C ASP A 812 46.32 14.40 -6.94
N VAL A 813 46.05 13.42 -7.82
CA VAL A 813 44.67 13.15 -8.27
C VAL A 813 43.78 12.76 -7.09
N VAL A 814 44.20 11.79 -6.28
CA VAL A 814 43.39 11.27 -5.17
C VAL A 814 43.06 12.33 -4.13
N ARG A 815 43.99 13.25 -3.82
CA ARG A 815 43.77 14.30 -2.80
C ARG A 815 42.85 15.43 -3.26
N HIS A 816 42.80 15.72 -4.57
CA HIS A 816 42.10 16.90 -5.08
C HIS A 816 40.85 16.57 -5.91
N ALA A 817 40.57 15.29 -6.22
CA ALA A 817 39.42 14.85 -7.01
C ALA A 817 38.03 15.17 -6.41
N CYS A 818 37.94 15.35 -5.09
CA CYS A 818 36.70 15.65 -4.36
C CYS A 818 36.92 16.85 -3.42
N PRO A 819 36.78 18.09 -3.90
CA PRO A 819 37.17 19.29 -3.13
C PRO A 819 36.21 19.67 -1.99
N GLY A 820 34.99 19.11 -1.95
CA GLY A 820 33.96 19.46 -0.96
C GLY A 820 32.68 18.65 -1.12
N PRO A 821 31.56 19.11 -0.54
CA PRO A 821 30.25 18.46 -0.65
C PRO A 821 29.67 18.46 -2.08
N GLY A 822 28.77 17.50 -2.33
CA GLY A 822 28.02 17.33 -3.58
C GLY A 822 28.21 15.96 -4.27
N ALA A 823 27.30 15.62 -5.17
CA ALA A 823 27.36 14.35 -5.92
C ALA A 823 28.46 14.37 -7.01
N CYS A 824 28.87 13.19 -7.50
CA CYS A 824 29.96 13.08 -8.47
C CYS A 824 29.72 13.90 -9.76
N GLY A 825 30.66 14.79 -10.12
CA GLY A 825 30.37 15.94 -10.98
C GLY A 825 30.09 15.71 -12.47
N GLY A 826 30.36 14.51 -13.00
CA GLY A 826 30.04 14.16 -14.38
C GLY A 826 28.56 13.84 -14.58
N MET A 827 28.17 13.53 -15.82
CA MET A 827 26.83 13.01 -16.14
C MET A 827 26.73 11.51 -15.78
N TYR A 828 26.96 11.22 -14.50
CA TYR A 828 26.87 9.89 -13.89
C TYR A 828 25.46 9.69 -13.32
N THR A 829 25.19 8.60 -12.59
CA THR A 829 23.81 8.28 -12.17
C THR A 829 23.20 9.40 -11.34
N ALA A 830 23.92 10.00 -10.38
CA ALA A 830 23.35 11.06 -9.56
C ALA A 830 22.81 12.24 -10.39
N ASN A 831 23.67 12.86 -11.22
CA ASN A 831 23.28 13.96 -12.11
C ASN A 831 22.30 13.52 -13.22
N THR A 832 22.35 12.27 -13.68
CA THR A 832 21.35 11.74 -14.65
C THR A 832 19.97 11.66 -14.01
N MET A 833 19.87 11.12 -12.79
CA MET A 833 18.61 10.93 -12.09
C MET A 833 18.05 12.24 -11.54
N SER A 834 18.89 13.17 -11.08
CA SER A 834 18.40 14.50 -10.70
C SER A 834 17.82 15.24 -11.90
N SER A 835 18.47 15.22 -13.06
CA SER A 835 17.90 15.76 -14.31
C SER A 835 16.61 15.05 -14.70
N ALA A 836 16.52 13.73 -14.54
CA ALA A 836 15.30 12.99 -14.79
C ALA A 836 14.14 13.43 -13.87
N LEU A 837 14.40 13.67 -12.58
CA LEU A 837 13.37 14.10 -11.62
C LEU A 837 12.85 15.51 -11.89
N GLU A 838 13.71 16.43 -12.30
CA GLU A 838 13.31 17.78 -12.74
C GLU A 838 12.44 17.71 -14.01
N VAL A 839 12.80 16.85 -14.97
CA VAL A 839 12.03 16.62 -16.20
C VAL A 839 10.73 15.84 -15.96
N LEU A 840 10.69 14.95 -14.96
CA LEU A 840 9.45 14.28 -14.50
C LEU A 840 8.49 15.24 -13.78
N GLY A 841 8.92 16.46 -13.48
CA GLY A 841 8.13 17.45 -12.75
C GLY A 841 8.13 17.24 -11.23
N MET A 842 8.98 16.39 -10.68
CA MET A 842 9.07 16.07 -9.24
C MET A 842 10.10 16.92 -8.46
N SER A 843 10.89 17.72 -9.17
CA SER A 843 11.84 18.68 -8.61
C SER A 843 11.55 20.08 -9.17
N LEU A 844 11.89 21.12 -8.40
CA LEU A 844 11.79 22.50 -8.87
C LEU A 844 12.75 22.76 -10.03
N PRO A 845 12.43 23.68 -10.97
CA PRO A 845 13.36 24.10 -12.02
C PRO A 845 14.73 24.50 -11.45
N TYR A 846 15.78 24.12 -12.17
CA TYR A 846 17.22 24.22 -11.82
C TYR A 846 17.73 23.24 -10.76
N SER A 847 16.87 22.55 -9.99
CA SER A 847 17.26 21.68 -8.86
C SER A 847 18.39 20.72 -9.20
N SER A 848 18.31 20.08 -10.37
CA SER A 848 19.27 19.08 -10.86
C SER A 848 20.65 19.64 -11.19
N SER A 849 20.73 20.94 -11.52
CA SER A 849 21.93 21.59 -12.06
C SER A 849 22.70 22.41 -11.02
N THR A 850 21.99 23.03 -10.07
CA THR A 850 22.60 23.92 -9.06
C THR A 850 23.63 23.16 -8.21
N PRO A 851 24.91 23.57 -8.18
CA PRO A 851 25.94 22.91 -7.38
C PRO A 851 25.66 22.95 -5.87
N ALA A 852 26.16 21.95 -5.15
CA ALA A 852 25.89 21.76 -3.73
C ALA A 852 26.30 22.94 -2.83
N MET A 853 27.36 23.65 -3.22
CA MET A 853 27.95 24.77 -2.46
C MET A 853 27.51 26.16 -2.96
N TYR A 854 26.63 26.23 -3.95
CA TYR A 854 26.11 27.51 -4.47
C TYR A 854 24.96 28.01 -3.56
N PRO A 855 24.92 29.30 -3.18
CA PRO A 855 23.86 29.86 -2.31
C PRO A 855 22.44 29.59 -2.82
N GLU A 856 22.27 29.51 -4.14
CA GLU A 856 21.04 29.18 -4.83
C GLU A 856 20.44 27.84 -4.36
N LYS A 857 21.27 26.86 -3.95
CA LYS A 857 20.80 25.57 -3.42
C LYS A 857 20.12 25.72 -2.05
N ALA A 858 20.66 26.58 -1.18
CA ALA A 858 20.02 26.91 0.10
C ALA A 858 18.72 27.70 -0.11
N HIS A 859 18.71 28.66 -1.06
CA HIS A 859 17.51 29.41 -1.44
C HIS A 859 16.43 28.54 -2.12
N GLU A 860 16.80 27.47 -2.80
CA GLU A 860 15.87 26.46 -3.30
C GLU A 860 15.24 25.68 -2.15
N CYS A 861 16.06 25.18 -1.21
CA CYS A 861 15.59 24.44 -0.03
C CYS A 861 14.59 25.27 0.79
N PHE A 862 14.91 26.54 1.07
CA PHE A 862 14.00 27.46 1.76
C PHE A 862 12.67 27.66 1.02
N ARG A 863 12.71 27.87 -0.30
CA ARG A 863 11.49 28.08 -1.11
C ARG A 863 10.68 26.81 -1.40
N ALA A 864 11.23 25.62 -1.17
CA ALA A 864 10.53 24.36 -1.41
C ALA A 864 9.24 24.26 -0.57
N ALA A 865 9.27 24.75 0.67
CA ALA A 865 8.09 24.80 1.55
C ALA A 865 6.91 25.58 0.95
N LYS A 866 7.19 26.71 0.27
CA LYS A 866 6.16 27.52 -0.40
C LYS A 866 5.45 26.77 -1.52
N TYR A 867 6.22 26.04 -2.32
CA TYR A 867 5.65 25.20 -3.37
C TYR A 867 4.88 24.03 -2.77
N LEU A 868 5.39 23.40 -1.71
CA LEU A 868 4.67 22.32 -1.05
C LEU A 868 3.34 22.80 -0.44
N LYS A 869 3.31 23.98 0.18
CA LYS A 869 2.06 24.60 0.66
C LYS A 869 1.03 24.71 -0.45
N ARG A 870 1.43 25.23 -1.62
CA ARG A 870 0.57 25.31 -2.80
C ARG A 870 0.12 23.93 -3.31
N LEU A 871 0.95 22.89 -3.20
CA LEU A 871 0.56 21.53 -3.57
C LEU A 871 -0.45 20.94 -2.56
N LEU A 872 -0.35 21.28 -1.27
CA LEU A 872 -1.33 20.89 -0.24
C LEU A 872 -2.65 21.64 -0.44
N GLU A 873 -2.61 22.96 -0.68
CA GLU A 873 -3.78 23.81 -0.97
C GLU A 873 -4.58 23.37 -2.22
N LEU A 874 -3.92 22.68 -3.15
CA LEU A 874 -4.51 22.18 -4.40
C LEU A 874 -4.66 20.65 -4.43
N ASP A 875 -4.31 19.96 -3.35
CA ASP A 875 -4.16 18.50 -3.24
C ASP A 875 -3.46 17.84 -4.46
N ILE A 876 -2.38 18.45 -4.95
CA ILE A 876 -1.60 17.90 -6.08
C ILE A 876 -0.58 16.90 -5.55
N LYS A 877 -0.80 15.62 -5.85
CA LYS A 877 0.00 14.48 -5.42
C LYS A 877 0.93 13.99 -6.54
N PRO A 878 1.96 13.18 -6.23
CA PRO A 878 2.90 12.67 -7.23
C PRO A 878 2.23 11.94 -8.41
N ARG A 879 1.18 11.14 -8.17
CA ARG A 879 0.44 10.45 -9.24
C ARG A 879 -0.36 11.39 -10.15
N ASP A 880 -0.66 12.62 -9.72
CA ASP A 880 -1.34 13.63 -10.54
C ASP A 880 -0.37 14.38 -11.48
N ILE A 881 0.92 14.40 -11.13
CA ILE A 881 2.02 14.98 -11.92
C ILE A 881 2.53 13.99 -12.97
N LEU A 882 2.56 12.70 -12.64
CA LEU A 882 3.31 11.69 -13.38
C LEU A 882 2.47 11.02 -14.46
N THR A 883 2.97 11.04 -15.70
CA THR A 883 2.30 10.46 -16.85
C THR A 883 3.30 9.65 -17.68
N ARG A 884 2.80 8.78 -18.57
CA ARG A 884 3.69 8.07 -19.50
C ARG A 884 4.56 9.03 -20.32
N ASN A 885 4.00 10.19 -20.71
CA ASN A 885 4.73 11.21 -21.46
C ASN A 885 5.85 11.86 -20.62
N SER A 886 5.67 12.07 -19.30
CA SER A 886 6.74 12.63 -18.47
C SER A 886 7.93 11.67 -18.32
N PHE A 887 7.68 10.35 -18.29
CA PHE A 887 8.76 9.36 -18.40
C PHE A 887 9.47 9.40 -19.77
N LEU A 888 8.74 9.55 -20.87
CA LEU A 888 9.36 9.70 -22.21
C LEU A 888 10.19 10.99 -22.31
N ASN A 889 9.71 12.11 -21.80
CA ASN A 889 10.45 13.38 -21.69
C ASN A 889 11.76 13.18 -20.92
N ALA A 890 11.72 12.46 -19.79
CA ALA A 890 12.91 12.16 -19.01
C ALA A 890 13.93 11.33 -19.81
N ILE A 891 13.50 10.31 -20.55
CA ILE A 891 14.38 9.50 -21.42
C ILE A 891 15.00 10.35 -22.53
N VAL A 892 14.23 11.27 -23.13
CA VAL A 892 14.73 12.23 -24.14
C VAL A 892 15.86 13.08 -23.54
N VAL A 893 15.64 13.73 -22.40
CA VAL A 893 16.66 14.60 -21.79
C VAL A 893 17.89 13.80 -21.35
N ILE A 894 17.71 12.60 -20.79
CA ILE A 894 18.82 11.67 -20.47
C ILE A 894 19.64 11.32 -21.71
N THR A 895 18.99 11.17 -22.86
CA THR A 895 19.63 10.89 -24.16
C THR A 895 20.41 12.10 -24.70
N ILE A 896 19.79 13.28 -24.69
CA ILE A 896 20.41 14.57 -25.04
C ILE A 896 21.69 14.82 -24.23
N LEU A 897 21.64 14.53 -22.92
CA LEU A 897 22.72 14.77 -21.96
C LEU A 897 23.82 13.70 -21.95
N GLY A 898 23.62 12.55 -22.59
CA GLY A 898 24.59 11.45 -22.52
C GLY A 898 24.60 10.71 -21.18
N GLY A 899 23.42 10.50 -20.57
CA GLY A 899 23.24 9.94 -19.22
C GLY A 899 23.79 8.54 -18.92
N SER A 900 23.64 8.13 -17.66
CA SER A 900 24.03 6.81 -17.13
C SER A 900 23.13 5.67 -17.63
N THR A 901 23.69 4.49 -17.89
CA THR A 901 22.90 3.27 -18.21
C THR A 901 22.02 2.81 -17.05
N ASN A 902 22.38 3.15 -15.80
CA ASN A 902 21.56 2.90 -14.62
C ASN A 902 20.19 3.60 -14.68
N ALA A 903 20.04 4.66 -15.48
CA ALA A 903 18.76 5.32 -15.67
C ALA A 903 17.70 4.37 -16.25
N VAL A 904 18.10 3.38 -17.06
CA VAL A 904 17.18 2.34 -17.56
C VAL A 904 16.58 1.56 -16.39
N LEU A 905 17.43 1.08 -15.45
CA LEU A 905 16.96 0.36 -14.27
C LEU A 905 16.06 1.23 -13.38
N HIS A 906 16.48 2.46 -13.14
CA HIS A 906 15.80 3.36 -12.22
C HIS A 906 14.45 3.83 -12.77
N LEU A 907 14.38 4.28 -14.03
CA LEU A 907 13.12 4.72 -14.63
C LEU A 907 12.11 3.57 -14.81
N LEU A 908 12.54 2.34 -15.09
CA LEU A 908 11.64 1.18 -15.13
C LEU A 908 11.03 0.90 -13.75
N ALA A 909 11.85 0.86 -12.69
CA ALA A 909 11.35 0.66 -11.32
C ALA A 909 10.47 1.82 -10.83
N MET A 910 10.82 3.06 -11.18
CA MET A 910 10.03 4.25 -10.89
C MET A 910 8.68 4.23 -11.61
N ALA A 911 8.64 3.86 -12.89
CA ALA A 911 7.40 3.74 -13.67
C ALA A 911 6.49 2.62 -13.10
N ARG A 912 7.08 1.47 -12.72
CA ARG A 912 6.34 0.40 -12.03
C ARG A 912 5.74 0.88 -10.71
N ALA A 913 6.47 1.65 -9.90
CA ALA A 913 5.94 2.19 -8.63
C ALA A 913 4.80 3.23 -8.82
N THR A 914 4.67 3.81 -10.01
CA THR A 914 3.53 4.67 -10.41
C THR A 914 2.39 3.93 -11.10
N ASP A 915 2.50 2.62 -11.30
CA ASP A 915 1.58 1.81 -12.14
C ASP A 915 1.54 2.27 -13.63
N ILE A 916 2.59 2.93 -14.10
CA ILE A 916 2.73 3.44 -15.47
C ILE A 916 3.51 2.45 -16.33
N GLN A 917 2.94 2.06 -17.48
CA GLN A 917 3.58 1.11 -18.39
C GLN A 917 4.73 1.75 -19.18
N LEU A 918 5.96 1.52 -18.70
CA LEU A 918 7.22 1.80 -19.39
C LEU A 918 7.99 0.49 -19.63
N THR A 919 8.50 0.29 -20.84
CA THR A 919 9.22 -0.91 -21.24
C THR A 919 10.68 -0.60 -21.59
N ILE A 920 11.52 -1.63 -21.64
CA ILE A 920 12.93 -1.44 -22.03
C ILE A 920 13.08 -1.02 -23.50
N ASP A 921 12.12 -1.38 -24.36
CA ASP A 921 12.16 -1.04 -25.79
C ASP A 921 11.79 0.44 -26.04
N ASP A 922 11.07 1.10 -25.12
CA ASP A 922 10.83 2.55 -25.16
C ASP A 922 12.16 3.35 -25.14
N PHE A 923 13.17 2.88 -24.41
CA PHE A 923 14.49 3.52 -24.40
C PHE A 923 15.15 3.48 -25.77
N GLN A 924 15.00 2.39 -26.51
CA GLN A 924 15.54 2.29 -27.86
C GLN A 924 14.73 3.13 -28.85
N MET A 925 13.40 3.15 -28.73
CA MET A 925 12.52 4.01 -29.54
C MET A 925 12.87 5.49 -29.39
N ILE A 926 13.09 5.96 -28.15
CA ILE A 926 13.53 7.33 -27.89
C ILE A 926 14.95 7.56 -28.40
N ALA A 927 15.90 6.66 -28.11
CA ALA A 927 17.28 6.79 -28.57
C ALA A 927 17.41 6.86 -30.10
N ASP A 928 16.50 6.24 -30.85
CA ASP A 928 16.53 6.26 -32.32
C ASP A 928 16.16 7.62 -32.92
N LYS A 929 15.29 8.40 -32.25
CA LYS A 929 14.84 9.73 -32.70
C LYS A 929 15.54 10.90 -32.01
N THR A 930 16.21 10.67 -30.88
CA THR A 930 16.81 11.74 -30.07
C THR A 930 18.33 11.82 -30.29
N PRO A 931 18.88 12.98 -30.71
CA PRO A 931 20.32 13.15 -30.87
C PRO A 931 21.03 13.22 -29.51
N PHE A 932 22.33 12.93 -29.50
CA PHE A 932 23.20 13.18 -28.34
C PHE A 932 23.92 14.53 -28.52
N LEU A 933 23.70 15.49 -27.61
CA LEU A 933 24.15 16.88 -27.78
C LEU A 933 25.17 17.37 -26.74
N ALA A 934 25.13 16.88 -25.50
CA ALA A 934 25.93 17.46 -24.42
C ALA A 934 27.35 16.86 -24.33
N ASP A 935 28.38 17.70 -24.36
CA ASP A 935 29.80 17.28 -24.34
C ASP A 935 30.30 17.03 -22.91
N LEU A 936 29.57 16.18 -22.17
CA LEU A 936 29.74 15.94 -20.73
C LEU A 936 30.54 14.67 -20.41
N MET A 937 31.31 14.72 -19.34
CA MET A 937 32.03 13.55 -18.79
C MET A 937 31.06 12.42 -18.44
N PRO A 938 31.35 11.15 -18.80
CA PRO A 938 32.67 10.63 -19.22
C PRO A 938 32.91 10.62 -20.74
N SER A 939 31.90 10.96 -21.54
CA SER A 939 31.93 10.86 -23.01
C SER A 939 32.56 12.09 -23.69
N GLY A 940 32.47 13.22 -23.00
CA GLY A 940 32.95 14.54 -23.40
C GLY A 940 33.95 15.16 -22.43
N LYS A 941 33.89 16.48 -22.24
CA LYS A 941 34.87 17.28 -21.48
C LYS A 941 34.32 18.02 -20.25
N TYR A 942 33.02 18.35 -20.22
CA TYR A 942 32.41 19.23 -19.22
C TYR A 942 31.72 18.48 -18.07
N TYR A 943 31.32 19.22 -17.03
CA TYR A 943 30.65 18.73 -15.82
C TYR A 943 29.28 19.40 -15.63
N MET A 944 28.47 18.93 -14.67
CA MET A 944 27.13 19.49 -14.42
C MET A 944 27.18 20.98 -14.00
N GLU A 945 28.24 21.43 -13.33
CA GLU A 945 28.46 22.86 -13.03
C GLU A 945 28.51 23.72 -14.31
N ASP A 946 29.05 23.19 -15.42
CA ASP A 946 29.10 23.90 -16.70
C ASP A 946 27.72 23.94 -17.38
N VAL A 947 26.88 22.90 -17.20
CA VAL A 947 25.48 22.90 -17.65
C VAL A 947 24.69 23.98 -16.92
N HIS A 948 24.87 24.10 -15.59
CA HIS A 948 24.23 25.15 -14.79
C HIS A 948 24.57 26.56 -15.31
N ARG A 949 25.86 26.82 -15.59
CA ARG A 949 26.35 28.12 -16.11
C ARG A 949 25.76 28.54 -17.46
N ILE A 950 25.30 27.59 -18.29
CA ILE A 950 24.68 27.90 -19.60
C ILE A 950 23.14 27.96 -19.57
N GLY A 951 22.51 27.88 -18.39
CA GLY A 951 21.05 27.90 -18.24
C GLY A 951 20.42 26.61 -17.69
N GLY A 952 21.25 25.62 -17.31
CA GLY A 952 20.81 24.39 -16.65
C GLY A 952 19.95 23.47 -17.51
N ILE A 953 19.25 22.56 -16.84
CA ILE A 953 18.23 21.71 -17.47
C ILE A 953 17.03 22.53 -18.00
N PRO A 954 16.56 23.62 -17.35
CA PRO A 954 15.48 24.43 -17.91
C PRO A 954 15.87 25.07 -19.25
N GLY A 955 17.07 25.64 -19.40
CA GLY A 955 17.53 26.18 -20.68
C GLY A 955 17.63 25.11 -21.77
N THR A 956 18.03 23.88 -21.39
CA THR A 956 18.08 22.73 -22.30
C THR A 956 16.68 22.33 -22.75
N LEU A 957 15.72 22.20 -21.83
CA LEU A 957 14.32 21.89 -22.11
C LEU A 957 13.66 22.95 -23.01
N LYS A 958 13.86 24.24 -22.71
CA LYS A 958 13.34 25.35 -23.53
C LYS A 958 13.86 25.28 -24.96
N TYR A 959 15.17 25.00 -25.13
CA TYR A 959 15.76 24.81 -26.45
C TYR A 959 15.11 23.65 -27.22
N LEU A 960 14.87 22.51 -26.56
CA LEU A 960 14.23 21.34 -27.19
C LEU A 960 12.77 21.62 -27.56
N LEU A 961 11.98 22.15 -26.63
CA LEU A 961 10.55 22.46 -26.82
C LEU A 961 10.32 23.48 -27.94
N LYS A 962 11.25 24.43 -28.13
CA LYS A 962 11.19 25.47 -29.18
C LYS A 962 11.60 24.99 -30.58
N ASN A 963 12.37 23.89 -30.68
CA ASN A 963 13.01 23.47 -31.93
C ASN A 963 12.70 22.01 -32.33
N THR A 964 11.98 21.23 -31.53
CA THR A 964 11.66 19.82 -31.76
C THR A 964 10.28 19.45 -31.21
N ASP A 965 9.73 18.33 -31.67
CA ASP A 965 8.56 17.64 -31.12
C ASP A 965 8.94 16.54 -30.09
N LEU A 966 10.19 16.54 -29.61
CA LEU A 966 10.71 15.50 -28.72
C LEU A 966 10.26 15.66 -27.26
N ILE A 967 9.82 16.85 -26.85
CA ILE A 967 9.38 17.16 -25.48
C ILE A 967 7.91 17.58 -25.47
N ASP A 968 7.11 16.89 -24.66
CA ASP A 968 5.75 17.29 -24.33
C ASP A 968 5.77 18.34 -23.20
N GLY A 969 5.39 19.58 -23.52
CA GLY A 969 5.35 20.68 -22.56
C GLY A 969 4.10 20.71 -21.66
N THR A 970 3.10 19.86 -21.89
CA THR A 970 1.76 19.96 -21.25
C THR A 970 1.67 19.33 -19.87
N GLN A 971 2.62 18.46 -19.50
CA GLN A 971 2.66 17.79 -18.19
C GLN A 971 2.65 18.79 -17.02
N LEU A 972 1.96 18.46 -15.93
CA LEU A 972 2.01 19.18 -14.66
C LEU A 972 3.37 19.01 -13.97
N THR A 973 3.68 19.85 -12.97
CA THR A 973 4.90 19.76 -12.14
C THR A 973 4.62 20.22 -10.70
N VAL A 974 5.56 19.98 -9.79
CA VAL A 974 5.54 20.44 -8.38
C VAL A 974 5.45 21.96 -8.18
N THR A 975 5.50 22.78 -9.25
CA THR A 975 5.21 24.22 -9.12
C THR A 975 3.71 24.53 -9.18
N GLY A 976 2.86 23.54 -9.47
CA GLY A 976 1.45 23.74 -9.79
C GLY A 976 1.23 24.43 -11.13
N LYS A 977 2.19 24.26 -12.06
CA LYS A 977 2.16 24.72 -13.47
C LYS A 977 2.66 23.62 -14.40
N THR A 978 2.35 23.75 -15.69
CA THR A 978 2.86 22.86 -16.74
C THR A 978 4.37 23.05 -16.99
N LEU A 979 5.02 22.07 -17.62
CA LEU A 979 6.43 22.18 -17.99
C LEU A 979 6.68 23.40 -18.90
N ALA A 980 5.81 23.65 -19.87
CA ALA A 980 5.94 24.79 -20.79
C ALA A 980 5.90 26.15 -20.07
N GLU A 981 4.93 26.34 -19.16
CA GLU A 981 4.80 27.58 -18.38
C GLU A 981 6.00 27.82 -17.46
N ASN A 982 6.60 26.77 -16.91
CA ASN A 982 7.82 26.88 -16.10
C ASN A 982 9.06 27.30 -16.92
N LEU A 983 9.01 27.19 -18.25
CA LEU A 983 10.11 27.50 -19.16
C LEU A 983 9.95 28.85 -19.88
N GLU A 984 8.82 29.53 -19.71
CA GLU A 984 8.51 30.77 -20.44
C GLU A 984 9.50 31.91 -20.10
N ASP A 985 9.82 32.11 -18.82
CA ASP A 985 10.77 33.12 -18.34
C ASP A 985 12.25 32.68 -18.37
N VAL A 986 12.54 31.42 -18.66
CA VAL A 986 13.91 30.88 -18.68
C VAL A 986 14.72 31.49 -19.84
N PRO A 987 15.96 31.99 -19.64
CA PRO A 987 16.77 32.51 -20.73
C PRO A 987 17.10 31.47 -21.81
N ASP A 988 17.06 31.87 -23.09
CA ASP A 988 17.53 31.05 -24.21
C ASP A 988 19.05 30.80 -24.11
N ILE A 989 19.50 29.59 -24.48
CA ILE A 989 20.94 29.23 -24.50
C ILE A 989 21.67 30.00 -25.61
N ASP A 990 22.72 30.73 -25.23
CA ASP A 990 23.60 31.44 -26.16
C ASP A 990 24.69 30.52 -26.73
N PHE A 991 24.38 29.86 -27.85
CA PHE A 991 25.29 28.95 -28.56
C PHE A 991 26.54 29.60 -29.17
N GLU A 992 26.67 30.93 -29.16
CA GLU A 992 27.89 31.61 -29.61
C GLU A 992 28.91 31.79 -28.47
N LYS A 993 28.48 31.65 -27.20
CA LYS A 993 29.32 31.79 -26.00
C LYS A 993 29.68 30.46 -25.32
N GLN A 994 29.08 29.34 -25.72
CA GLN A 994 29.24 28.04 -25.08
C GLN A 994 29.34 26.89 -26.08
N ASP A 995 30.07 25.84 -25.71
CA ASP A 995 30.17 24.58 -26.46
C ASP A 995 30.00 23.33 -25.56
N VAL A 996 29.29 23.52 -24.44
CA VAL A 996 28.85 22.47 -23.50
C VAL A 996 27.69 21.66 -24.08
N LEU A 997 26.71 22.34 -24.69
CA LEU A 997 25.58 21.74 -25.38
C LEU A 997 25.67 22.08 -26.88
N ARG A 998 25.69 21.06 -27.74
CA ARG A 998 25.65 21.25 -29.19
C ARG A 998 24.26 21.62 -29.70
N ARG A 999 24.24 22.31 -30.84
CA ARG A 999 23.02 22.59 -31.62
C ARG A 999 22.52 21.31 -32.31
N LEU A 1000 21.21 21.23 -32.55
CA LEU A 1000 20.53 20.09 -33.18
C LEU A 1000 21.03 19.76 -34.60
N ASP A 1001 21.58 20.74 -35.31
CA ASP A 1001 22.17 20.61 -36.65
C ASP A 1001 23.63 20.13 -36.65
N ASN A 1002 24.29 20.12 -35.48
CA ASN A 1002 25.68 19.68 -35.29
C ASN A 1002 25.81 18.79 -34.02
N PRO A 1003 25.03 17.69 -33.92
CA PRO A 1003 25.02 16.83 -32.74
C PRO A 1003 26.33 16.05 -32.60
N ILE A 1004 26.62 15.55 -31.39
CA ILE A 1004 27.77 14.67 -31.15
C ILE A 1004 27.53 13.31 -31.83
N LYS A 1005 26.29 12.83 -31.78
CA LYS A 1005 25.78 11.66 -32.51
C LYS A 1005 24.33 11.95 -32.91
N PRO A 1006 23.89 11.65 -34.16
CA PRO A 1006 22.53 11.94 -34.61
C PRO A 1006 21.45 11.09 -33.92
N THR A 1007 21.85 10.01 -33.25
CA THR A 1007 21.00 9.17 -32.39
C THR A 1007 21.60 9.09 -30.99
N GLY A 1008 20.84 8.56 -30.05
CA GLY A 1008 21.20 8.42 -28.64
C GLY A 1008 22.40 7.51 -28.38
N HIS A 1009 23.01 7.68 -27.22
CA HIS A 1009 24.13 6.85 -26.75
C HIS A 1009 23.69 5.56 -26.06
N LEU A 1010 22.49 5.52 -25.47
CA LEU A 1010 21.92 4.30 -24.92
C LEU A 1010 21.56 3.35 -26.07
N THR A 1011 21.88 2.08 -25.90
CA THR A 1011 21.53 1.05 -26.89
C THR A 1011 21.12 -0.22 -26.17
N ILE A 1012 19.94 -0.72 -26.51
CA ILE A 1012 19.38 -1.98 -26.05
C ILE A 1012 19.80 -3.05 -27.05
N LEU A 1013 20.55 -4.03 -26.58
CA LEU A 1013 21.03 -5.17 -27.35
C LEU A 1013 20.22 -6.42 -27.01
N ARG A 1014 19.94 -7.26 -28.00
CA ARG A 1014 19.26 -8.56 -27.85
C ARG A 1014 20.07 -9.64 -28.59
N GLY A 1015 19.72 -10.92 -28.46
CA GLY A 1015 20.38 -12.00 -29.20
C GLY A 1015 20.47 -13.28 -28.39
N ASN A 1016 21.10 -14.32 -28.90
CA ASN A 1016 21.15 -15.60 -28.18
C ASN A 1016 22.04 -15.55 -26.91
N PHE A 1017 22.91 -14.55 -26.76
CA PHE A 1017 23.68 -14.31 -25.52
C PHE A 1017 22.86 -13.52 -24.48
N ALA A 1018 21.99 -12.61 -24.93
CA ALA A 1018 21.14 -11.79 -24.07
C ALA A 1018 19.67 -11.79 -24.57
N PRO A 1019 18.92 -12.89 -24.36
CA PRO A 1019 17.55 -13.00 -24.87
C PRO A 1019 16.59 -11.95 -24.29
N GLY A 1020 16.76 -11.59 -23.01
CA GLY A 1020 15.89 -10.64 -22.31
C GLY A 1020 16.28 -9.18 -22.61
N THR A 1021 17.54 -8.83 -22.38
CA THR A 1021 18.14 -7.52 -22.71
C THR A 1021 19.64 -7.54 -22.42
N ALA A 1022 20.39 -6.60 -23.01
CA ALA A 1022 21.63 -6.06 -22.46
C ALA A 1022 21.71 -4.57 -22.79
N VAL A 1023 22.23 -3.75 -21.87
CA VAL A 1023 22.27 -2.29 -22.02
C VAL A 1023 23.71 -1.82 -22.23
N ALA A 1024 23.93 -1.08 -23.31
CA ALA A 1024 25.22 -0.51 -23.69
C ALA A 1024 25.19 1.02 -23.78
N LYS A 1025 26.37 1.64 -23.63
CA LYS A 1025 26.62 3.07 -23.89
C LYS A 1025 27.55 3.21 -25.08
N LEU A 1026 27.00 3.43 -26.27
CA LEU A 1026 27.71 3.46 -27.55
C LEU A 1026 27.71 4.89 -28.13
N THR A 1027 28.81 5.61 -27.93
CA THR A 1027 28.96 7.00 -28.41
C THR A 1027 29.29 7.11 -29.89
N GLY A 1028 29.67 6.01 -30.54
CA GLY A 1028 30.14 5.95 -31.93
C GLY A 1028 31.66 6.10 -32.06
N LYS A 1029 32.35 6.54 -31.00
CA LYS A 1029 33.82 6.61 -30.93
C LYS A 1029 34.47 5.22 -30.81
N GLU A 1030 33.68 4.21 -30.47
CA GLU A 1030 34.13 2.83 -30.22
C GLU A 1030 34.22 1.99 -31.51
N GLY A 1031 33.38 2.29 -32.51
CA GLY A 1031 33.24 1.53 -33.76
C GLY A 1031 31.87 0.85 -33.91
N LEU A 1032 31.54 0.39 -35.12
CA LEU A 1032 30.20 -0.14 -35.46
C LEU A 1032 30.03 -1.64 -35.16
N ASN A 1033 31.11 -2.41 -35.24
CA ASN A 1033 31.12 -3.85 -35.05
C ASN A 1033 32.31 -4.27 -34.20
N PHE A 1034 32.08 -5.11 -33.19
CA PHE A 1034 33.15 -5.62 -32.33
C PHE A 1034 33.07 -7.15 -32.22
N GLU A 1035 34.09 -7.81 -32.78
CA GLU A 1035 34.12 -9.27 -32.87
C GLU A 1035 35.16 -9.87 -31.90
N VAL A 1036 34.69 -10.69 -30.95
CA VAL A 1036 35.53 -11.39 -29.96
C VAL A 1036 36.24 -12.57 -30.64
N ARG A 1037 37.32 -12.29 -31.39
CA ARG A 1037 37.99 -13.30 -32.24
C ARG A 1037 39.13 -14.10 -31.62
N ARG A 1038 39.63 -13.79 -30.42
CA ARG A 1038 40.66 -14.62 -29.73
C ARG A 1038 40.70 -14.38 -28.22
N SER A 1039 40.78 -15.46 -27.44
CA SER A 1039 41.09 -15.47 -26.00
C SER A 1039 40.18 -14.57 -25.12
N GLY A 1040 38.86 -14.70 -25.25
CA GLY A 1040 37.96 -14.29 -24.18
C GLY A 1040 38.33 -15.01 -22.89
N THR A 1041 38.52 -14.27 -21.79
CA THR A 1041 38.79 -14.84 -20.46
C THR A 1041 37.56 -14.60 -19.58
N VAL A 1042 36.92 -15.67 -19.14
CA VAL A 1042 35.79 -15.62 -18.19
C VAL A 1042 36.36 -15.39 -16.80
N LEU A 1043 36.52 -14.12 -16.42
CA LEU A 1043 37.05 -13.73 -15.13
C LEU A 1043 35.98 -13.87 -14.04
N LYS A 1044 36.26 -14.70 -13.02
CA LYS A 1044 35.43 -14.76 -11.82
C LYS A 1044 35.53 -13.45 -11.03
N ALA A 1045 34.38 -12.85 -10.74
CA ALA A 1045 34.21 -11.52 -10.12
C ALA A 1045 35.19 -11.18 -8.98
N VAL A 1046 35.45 -12.11 -8.06
CA VAL A 1046 36.23 -11.88 -6.82
C VAL A 1046 37.72 -11.61 -7.06
N CYS A 1047 38.29 -11.96 -8.22
CA CYS A 1047 39.73 -11.80 -8.48
C CYS A 1047 40.06 -10.69 -9.50
N MET A 1048 39.08 -9.88 -9.90
CA MET A 1048 39.19 -9.06 -11.12
C MET A 1048 40.39 -8.10 -11.12
N LEU A 1049 40.54 -7.23 -10.12
CA LEU A 1049 41.62 -6.23 -10.13
C LEU A 1049 43.02 -6.88 -10.09
N LYS A 1050 43.21 -7.94 -9.28
CA LYS A 1050 44.47 -8.69 -9.23
C LYS A 1050 44.76 -9.46 -10.53
N CYS A 1051 43.77 -10.13 -11.11
CA CYS A 1051 43.95 -10.85 -12.38
C CYS A 1051 44.18 -9.90 -13.56
N LEU A 1052 43.47 -8.78 -13.62
CA LEU A 1052 43.62 -7.77 -14.67
C LEU A 1052 45.01 -7.13 -14.57
N VAL A 1053 45.39 -6.60 -13.40
CA VAL A 1053 46.72 -6.00 -13.17
C VAL A 1053 47.84 -7.01 -13.46
N ASN A 1054 47.77 -8.25 -12.95
CA ASN A 1054 48.82 -9.26 -13.20
C ASN A 1054 48.92 -9.66 -14.69
N ARG A 1055 47.80 -9.78 -15.43
CA ARG A 1055 47.84 -10.13 -16.86
C ARG A 1055 48.19 -8.96 -17.77
N VAL A 1056 47.87 -7.72 -17.37
CA VAL A 1056 48.42 -6.50 -18.00
C VAL A 1056 49.95 -6.48 -17.82
N TRP A 1057 50.44 -6.75 -16.60
CA TRP A 1057 51.86 -6.83 -16.28
C TRP A 1057 52.62 -7.93 -17.05
N GLN A 1058 52.00 -9.10 -17.27
CA GLN A 1058 52.61 -10.20 -18.01
C GLN A 1058 52.58 -10.04 -19.55
N GLY A 1059 52.14 -8.89 -20.08
CA GLY A 1059 52.09 -8.63 -21.52
C GLY A 1059 51.02 -9.44 -22.29
N ALA A 1060 50.17 -10.19 -21.57
CA ALA A 1060 49.12 -11.03 -22.17
C ALA A 1060 47.94 -10.21 -22.73
N LEU A 1061 47.76 -8.96 -22.28
CA LEU A 1061 46.75 -8.02 -22.80
C LEU A 1061 47.25 -7.17 -23.99
N THR A 1062 48.09 -7.75 -24.86
CA THR A 1062 48.60 -7.08 -26.07
C THR A 1062 47.69 -7.20 -27.31
N GLY A 1063 46.61 -7.99 -27.24
CA GLY A 1063 45.58 -8.12 -28.29
C GLY A 1063 44.16 -7.83 -27.80
N LEU A 1064 43.18 -7.87 -28.72
CA LEU A 1064 41.75 -7.77 -28.35
C LEU A 1064 41.44 -8.83 -27.29
N THR A 1065 41.03 -8.37 -26.12
CA THR A 1065 40.77 -9.23 -24.95
C THR A 1065 39.43 -8.87 -24.37
N ASN A 1066 38.66 -9.89 -23.99
CA ASN A 1066 37.27 -9.72 -23.59
C ASN A 1066 37.08 -10.38 -22.23
N SER A 1067 36.48 -9.63 -21.31
CA SER A 1067 36.16 -10.12 -19.97
C SER A 1067 34.65 -10.24 -19.84
N ILE A 1068 34.19 -11.48 -19.75
CA ILE A 1068 32.82 -11.79 -19.38
C ILE A 1068 32.81 -11.97 -17.87
N LEU A 1069 31.95 -11.22 -17.21
CA LEU A 1069 31.89 -11.14 -15.75
C LEU A 1069 30.52 -11.67 -15.31
N PRO A 1070 30.35 -13.00 -15.19
CA PRO A 1070 29.11 -13.61 -14.69
C PRO A 1070 29.02 -13.45 -13.17
N TRP A 1071 28.10 -12.60 -12.71
CA TRP A 1071 27.87 -12.36 -11.29
C TRP A 1071 26.88 -13.36 -10.73
N LYS A 1072 27.31 -14.07 -9.69
CA LYS A 1072 26.46 -14.89 -8.82
C LYS A 1072 26.22 -14.22 -7.48
N LEU A 1073 26.65 -12.96 -7.35
CA LEU A 1073 26.56 -12.18 -6.12
C LEU A 1073 25.34 -11.28 -6.23
N VAL A 1074 24.43 -11.49 -5.30
CA VAL A 1074 23.27 -10.65 -5.07
C VAL A 1074 23.66 -9.18 -4.95
N GLY A 1075 22.81 -8.30 -5.50
CA GLY A 1075 22.88 -6.84 -5.34
C GLY A 1075 23.28 -6.06 -6.59
N MET A 1076 23.42 -6.74 -7.74
CA MET A 1076 23.80 -6.17 -9.04
C MET A 1076 24.93 -5.12 -8.93
N PRO A 1077 26.13 -5.54 -8.47
CA PRO A 1077 27.21 -4.61 -8.16
C PRO A 1077 27.76 -3.89 -9.40
N GLU A 1078 28.30 -2.70 -9.17
CA GLU A 1078 28.82 -1.78 -10.18
C GLU A 1078 30.34 -1.86 -10.36
N MET A 1079 30.82 -1.63 -11.58
CA MET A 1079 32.20 -1.89 -11.96
C MET A 1079 32.94 -0.70 -12.57
N LEU A 1080 33.07 0.42 -11.84
CA LEU A 1080 33.93 1.54 -12.26
C LEU A 1080 35.43 1.24 -12.06
N GLY A 1081 35.83 0.61 -10.95
CA GLY A 1081 37.24 0.33 -10.66
C GLY A 1081 37.98 -0.39 -11.81
N PRO A 1082 37.43 -1.48 -12.38
CA PRO A 1082 38.01 -2.17 -13.53
C PRO A 1082 37.99 -1.35 -14.83
N THR A 1083 36.89 -0.63 -15.12
CA THR A 1083 36.76 0.17 -16.36
C THR A 1083 37.71 1.37 -16.34
N GLY A 1084 37.80 2.07 -15.21
CA GLY A 1084 38.77 3.13 -14.97
C GLY A 1084 40.21 2.63 -15.04
N ALA A 1085 40.52 1.47 -14.45
CA ALA A 1085 41.85 0.88 -14.55
C ALA A 1085 42.27 0.59 -16.02
N LEU A 1086 41.35 0.08 -16.84
CA LEU A 1086 41.58 -0.11 -18.29
C LEU A 1086 41.70 1.21 -19.05
N ALA A 1087 40.97 2.25 -18.64
CA ALA A 1087 41.09 3.60 -19.21
C ALA A 1087 42.47 4.20 -18.96
N GLY A 1088 42.94 4.19 -17.70
CA GLY A 1088 44.29 4.62 -17.34
C GLY A 1088 45.39 3.80 -18.03
N ALA A 1089 45.20 2.47 -18.13
CA ALA A 1089 46.08 1.61 -18.91
C ALA A 1089 46.07 1.91 -20.42
N GLY A 1090 45.02 2.56 -20.95
CA GLY A 1090 44.86 2.89 -22.37
C GLY A 1090 44.37 1.71 -23.21
N LEU A 1091 43.57 0.82 -22.61
CA LEU A 1091 43.12 -0.45 -23.21
C LEU A 1091 41.66 -0.44 -23.67
N LEU A 1092 40.87 0.59 -23.36
CA LEU A 1092 39.43 0.65 -23.68
C LEU A 1092 39.10 0.41 -25.17
N GLY A 1093 39.88 0.98 -26.10
CA GLY A 1093 39.69 0.77 -27.54
C GLY A 1093 40.06 -0.63 -28.04
N LYS A 1094 40.49 -1.54 -27.16
CA LYS A 1094 40.91 -2.92 -27.46
C LYS A 1094 40.16 -3.96 -26.62
N THR A 1095 39.21 -3.55 -25.77
CA THR A 1095 38.58 -4.41 -24.77
C THR A 1095 37.08 -4.17 -24.74
N ALA A 1096 36.27 -5.22 -24.94
CA ALA A 1096 34.87 -5.19 -24.56
C ALA A 1096 34.67 -5.87 -23.20
N LEU A 1097 33.74 -5.33 -22.41
CA LEU A 1097 33.37 -5.82 -21.09
C LEU A 1097 31.87 -6.11 -21.06
N ILE A 1098 31.52 -7.34 -20.71
CA ILE A 1098 30.15 -7.85 -20.79
C ILE A 1098 29.76 -8.46 -19.43
N THR A 1099 28.59 -8.09 -18.92
CA THR A 1099 28.16 -8.51 -17.58
C THR A 1099 26.64 -8.45 -17.37
N ASP A 1100 26.16 -9.33 -16.50
CA ASP A 1100 24.83 -9.32 -15.88
C ASP A 1100 24.73 -8.34 -14.68
N GLY A 1101 25.88 -7.89 -14.16
CA GLY A 1101 25.95 -6.74 -13.27
C GLY A 1101 25.72 -5.41 -13.99
N ARG A 1102 26.20 -4.31 -13.42
CA ARG A 1102 26.04 -2.96 -14.00
C ARG A 1102 27.36 -2.19 -14.06
N PHE A 1103 27.39 -1.14 -14.88
CA PHE A 1103 28.55 -0.27 -15.03
C PHE A 1103 28.22 1.15 -14.60
N SER A 1104 29.22 1.84 -14.06
CA SER A 1104 29.06 3.23 -13.63
C SER A 1104 28.80 4.13 -14.82
N GLY A 1105 27.96 5.15 -14.61
CA GLY A 1105 27.77 6.25 -15.55
C GLY A 1105 29.07 6.97 -15.91
N ALA A 1106 30.17 6.77 -15.17
CA ALA A 1106 31.53 7.23 -15.49
C ALA A 1106 32.33 6.32 -16.44
N SER A 1107 31.79 5.15 -16.83
CA SER A 1107 32.44 4.20 -17.73
C SER A 1107 32.28 4.60 -19.21
N ARG A 1108 33.27 4.25 -20.05
CA ARG A 1108 33.31 4.57 -21.49
C ARG A 1108 34.02 3.47 -22.30
N GLY A 1109 33.60 3.21 -23.53
CA GLY A 1109 34.06 2.09 -24.37
C GLY A 1109 32.97 1.03 -24.61
N PHE A 1110 33.31 -0.12 -25.21
CA PHE A 1110 32.38 -1.25 -25.40
C PHE A 1110 32.04 -1.93 -24.07
N ILE A 1111 31.07 -1.37 -23.38
CA ILE A 1111 30.73 -1.69 -22.00
C ILE A 1111 29.23 -2.02 -21.96
N ILE A 1112 28.93 -3.30 -21.72
CA ILE A 1112 27.61 -3.91 -21.90
C ILE A 1112 27.18 -4.54 -20.57
N GLY A 1113 26.28 -3.88 -19.86
CA GLY A 1113 25.71 -4.33 -18.59
C GLY A 1113 24.32 -4.94 -18.75
N HIS A 1114 23.73 -5.31 -17.62
CA HIS A 1114 22.32 -5.68 -17.50
C HIS A 1114 21.94 -6.89 -18.38
N VAL A 1115 22.86 -7.81 -18.65
CA VAL A 1115 22.58 -9.03 -19.43
C VAL A 1115 21.53 -9.90 -18.72
N VAL A 1116 20.39 -10.11 -19.39
CA VAL A 1116 19.27 -10.94 -18.93
C VAL A 1116 19.06 -12.13 -19.88
N PRO A 1117 18.91 -13.37 -19.36
CA PRO A 1117 18.92 -13.74 -17.94
C PRO A 1117 20.32 -13.72 -17.29
N GLU A 1118 20.38 -13.39 -16.00
CA GLU A 1118 21.63 -13.31 -15.23
C GLU A 1118 22.30 -14.69 -15.02
N ALA A 1119 23.59 -14.70 -14.66
CA ALA A 1119 24.34 -15.95 -14.49
C ALA A 1119 23.88 -16.80 -13.29
N ARG A 1120 23.22 -16.17 -12.29
CA ARG A 1120 22.63 -16.84 -11.13
C ARG A 1120 21.44 -17.73 -11.48
N VAL A 1121 20.63 -17.34 -12.47
CA VAL A 1121 19.49 -18.13 -12.96
C VAL A 1121 19.87 -19.02 -14.16
N GLY A 1122 21.15 -19.03 -14.53
CA GLY A 1122 21.69 -19.91 -15.56
C GLY A 1122 21.35 -19.45 -16.98
N GLY A 1123 21.29 -18.14 -17.21
CA GLY A 1123 21.27 -17.55 -18.55
C GLY A 1123 22.57 -17.80 -19.33
N PRO A 1124 22.63 -17.46 -20.63
CA PRO A 1124 23.74 -17.82 -21.52
C PRO A 1124 25.11 -17.35 -21.01
N ILE A 1125 25.17 -16.18 -20.38
CA ILE A 1125 26.37 -15.63 -19.73
C ILE A 1125 27.00 -16.55 -18.66
N ALA A 1126 26.22 -17.45 -18.03
CA ALA A 1126 26.74 -18.45 -17.09
C ALA A 1126 27.47 -19.63 -17.76
N LEU A 1127 27.21 -19.86 -19.05
CA LEU A 1127 27.60 -21.05 -19.80
C LEU A 1127 28.85 -20.81 -20.66
N VAL A 1128 29.23 -19.55 -20.87
CA VAL A 1128 30.38 -19.18 -21.70
C VAL A 1128 31.69 -19.62 -21.05
N GLN A 1129 32.63 -20.06 -21.87
CA GLN A 1129 33.95 -20.56 -21.49
C GLN A 1129 35.07 -19.82 -22.23
N ASP A 1130 36.29 -19.93 -21.69
CA ASP A 1130 37.48 -19.29 -22.28
C ASP A 1130 37.68 -19.77 -23.73
N GLY A 1131 37.79 -18.82 -24.65
CA GLY A 1131 37.95 -19.09 -26.09
C GLY A 1131 36.65 -19.14 -26.91
N ASP A 1132 35.47 -19.15 -26.27
CA ASP A 1132 34.20 -18.98 -26.99
C ASP A 1132 34.15 -17.62 -27.72
N LYS A 1133 33.42 -17.58 -28.82
CA LYS A 1133 33.25 -16.40 -29.66
C LYS A 1133 31.94 -15.67 -29.36
N ILE A 1134 32.01 -14.36 -29.20
CA ILE A 1134 30.87 -13.45 -29.10
C ILE A 1134 30.98 -12.39 -30.20
N VAL A 1135 29.85 -12.02 -30.80
CA VAL A 1135 29.77 -10.95 -31.79
C VAL A 1135 28.84 -9.87 -31.23
N ILE A 1136 29.31 -8.63 -31.19
CA ILE A 1136 28.52 -7.45 -30.85
C ILE A 1136 28.37 -6.65 -32.13
N ASP A 1137 27.13 -6.54 -32.62
CA ASP A 1137 26.76 -5.77 -33.81
C ASP A 1137 25.91 -4.58 -33.35
N SER A 1138 26.45 -3.37 -33.41
CA SER A 1138 25.73 -2.18 -32.92
C SER A 1138 24.72 -1.63 -33.92
N GLU A 1139 24.83 -2.01 -35.21
CA GLU A 1139 23.88 -1.61 -36.25
C GLU A 1139 22.61 -2.45 -36.17
N LYS A 1140 22.78 -3.79 -36.09
CA LYS A 1140 21.67 -4.74 -35.87
C LYS A 1140 21.21 -4.80 -34.42
N ARG A 1141 21.99 -4.23 -33.49
CA ARG A 1141 21.76 -4.25 -32.04
C ARG A 1141 21.74 -5.67 -31.48
N THR A 1142 22.59 -6.54 -32.01
CA THR A 1142 22.70 -7.93 -31.56
C THR A 1142 23.94 -8.21 -30.72
N ILE A 1143 23.79 -9.13 -29.78
CA ILE A 1143 24.88 -9.74 -29.02
C ILE A 1143 24.71 -11.27 -29.08
N ASP A 1144 25.58 -11.91 -29.87
CA ASP A 1144 25.43 -13.30 -30.27
C ASP A 1144 26.64 -14.15 -29.85
N TRP A 1145 26.36 -15.25 -29.16
CA TRP A 1145 27.28 -16.31 -28.75
C TRP A 1145 27.35 -17.38 -29.84
N GLN A 1146 28.53 -17.53 -30.45
CA GLN A 1146 28.76 -18.47 -31.55
C GLN A 1146 29.31 -19.80 -31.01
N VAL A 1147 28.41 -20.60 -30.45
CA VAL A 1147 28.62 -21.98 -29.99
C VAL A 1147 27.43 -22.83 -30.45
N ASP A 1148 27.68 -24.07 -30.91
CA ASP A 1148 26.64 -24.96 -31.44
C ASP A 1148 25.57 -25.29 -30.38
N GLU A 1149 24.29 -25.35 -30.79
CA GLU A 1149 23.16 -25.54 -29.85
C GLU A 1149 23.30 -26.77 -28.95
N GLU A 1150 23.83 -27.88 -29.47
CA GLU A 1150 24.03 -29.11 -28.70
C GLU A 1150 25.06 -28.92 -27.58
N GLU A 1151 26.10 -28.12 -27.82
CA GLU A 1151 27.07 -27.74 -26.79
C GLU A 1151 26.45 -26.74 -25.79
N GLN A 1152 25.61 -25.82 -26.24
CA GLN A 1152 24.85 -24.93 -25.34
C GLN A 1152 23.93 -25.74 -24.40
N LYS A 1153 23.14 -26.68 -24.94
CA LYS A 1153 22.27 -27.60 -24.19
C LYS A 1153 23.07 -28.43 -23.19
N ARG A 1154 24.21 -29.01 -23.61
CA ARG A 1154 25.10 -29.79 -22.74
C ARG A 1154 25.65 -28.94 -21.59
N ARG A 1155 26.09 -27.71 -21.86
CA ARG A 1155 26.58 -26.79 -20.83
C ARG A 1155 25.47 -26.33 -19.89
N LYS A 1156 24.25 -26.11 -20.39
CA LYS A 1156 23.07 -25.77 -19.58
C LYS A 1156 22.70 -26.91 -18.63
N ALA A 1157 22.60 -28.14 -19.12
CA ALA A 1157 22.36 -29.32 -18.28
C ALA A 1157 23.44 -29.49 -17.18
N LEU A 1158 24.71 -29.23 -17.49
CA LEU A 1158 25.80 -29.23 -16.50
C LEU A 1158 25.75 -28.06 -15.50
N TRP A 1159 25.08 -26.96 -15.85
CA TRP A 1159 24.83 -25.84 -14.94
C TRP A 1159 23.64 -26.17 -14.03
N ASP A 1160 22.54 -26.70 -14.58
CA ASP A 1160 21.31 -27.06 -13.85
C ASP A 1160 21.57 -28.20 -12.85
N ALA A 1161 22.42 -29.17 -13.22
CA ALA A 1161 22.90 -30.22 -12.31
C ALA A 1161 23.90 -29.74 -11.25
N SER A 1162 24.15 -28.43 -11.12
CA SER A 1162 25.15 -27.88 -10.21
C SER A 1162 24.56 -26.89 -9.20
N ASP A 1163 25.13 -26.90 -7.99
CA ASP A 1163 24.76 -25.99 -6.89
C ASP A 1163 25.04 -24.49 -7.14
N LYS A 1164 25.44 -24.12 -8.37
CA LYS A 1164 25.91 -22.78 -8.75
C LYS A 1164 24.81 -21.71 -8.79
N GLY A 1165 23.53 -22.10 -8.87
CA GLY A 1165 22.38 -21.19 -8.80
C GLY A 1165 21.91 -20.88 -7.38
N LYS A 1166 22.39 -21.61 -6.35
CA LYS A 1166 21.98 -21.41 -4.96
C LYS A 1166 22.47 -20.05 -4.44
N LEU A 1167 21.64 -19.38 -3.62
CA LEU A 1167 22.01 -18.12 -2.98
C LEU A 1167 23.22 -18.29 -2.04
N ASN A 1168 24.22 -17.43 -2.21
CA ASN A 1168 25.41 -17.36 -1.37
C ASN A 1168 25.22 -16.51 -0.10
N VAL A 1169 24.09 -15.81 0.02
CA VAL A 1169 23.65 -15.12 1.24
C VAL A 1169 22.55 -15.95 1.90
N ARG A 1170 22.51 -15.94 3.24
CA ARG A 1170 21.53 -16.71 4.02
C ARG A 1170 20.65 -15.87 4.95
N ARG A 1171 21.03 -14.61 5.21
CA ARG A 1171 20.37 -13.66 6.13
C ARG A 1171 20.68 -12.21 5.69
N GLY A 1172 20.03 -11.24 6.33
CA GLY A 1172 20.23 -9.79 6.11
C GLY A 1172 19.56 -9.26 4.84
N VAL A 1173 19.73 -7.95 4.57
CA VAL A 1173 19.06 -7.27 3.44
C VAL A 1173 19.31 -7.94 2.10
N LEU A 1174 20.54 -8.38 1.81
CA LEU A 1174 20.84 -9.09 0.56
C LEU A 1174 20.02 -10.38 0.42
N TYR A 1175 19.72 -11.10 1.50
CA TYR A 1175 18.87 -12.29 1.39
C TYR A 1175 17.42 -11.94 1.03
N ARG A 1176 16.87 -10.83 1.57
CA ARG A 1176 15.54 -10.34 1.18
C ARG A 1176 15.53 -9.89 -0.28
N TYR A 1177 16.44 -8.99 -0.64
CA TYR A 1177 16.62 -8.53 -2.03
C TYR A 1177 16.73 -9.70 -3.01
N ALA A 1178 17.53 -10.73 -2.72
CA ALA A 1178 17.70 -11.88 -3.61
C ALA A 1178 16.47 -12.77 -3.82
N ARG A 1179 15.50 -12.69 -2.89
CA ARG A 1179 14.22 -13.42 -2.92
C ARG A 1179 13.22 -12.69 -3.81
N ASP A 1180 13.18 -11.37 -3.71
CA ASP A 1180 12.09 -10.53 -4.23
C ASP A 1180 12.47 -9.76 -5.51
N VAL A 1181 13.76 -9.65 -5.84
CA VAL A 1181 14.25 -8.83 -6.95
C VAL A 1181 13.80 -9.32 -8.33
N ALA A 1182 13.14 -8.43 -9.09
CA ALA A 1182 12.77 -8.63 -10.49
C ALA A 1182 14.00 -8.65 -11.44
N PRO A 1183 13.87 -9.12 -12.69
CA PRO A 1183 14.92 -9.02 -13.70
C PRO A 1183 15.37 -7.57 -13.98
N ALA A 1184 16.61 -7.40 -14.43
CA ALA A 1184 17.15 -6.10 -14.84
C ALA A 1184 16.41 -5.47 -16.04
N SER A 1185 15.72 -6.28 -16.85
CA SER A 1185 14.82 -5.83 -17.93
C SER A 1185 13.55 -5.12 -17.44
N GLU A 1186 13.23 -5.27 -16.15
CA GLU A 1186 12.03 -4.72 -15.50
C GLU A 1186 12.41 -3.69 -14.42
N GLY A 1187 13.68 -3.27 -14.35
CA GLY A 1187 14.16 -2.29 -13.38
C GLY A 1187 14.66 -2.86 -12.05
N ALA A 1188 14.60 -4.18 -11.86
CA ALA A 1188 15.05 -4.88 -10.66
C ALA A 1188 14.44 -4.32 -9.35
N TYR A 1189 13.14 -4.01 -9.35
CA TYR A 1189 12.34 -3.67 -8.15
C TYR A 1189 12.14 -4.92 -7.26
N CYS A 1190 11.54 -4.79 -6.07
CA CYS A 1190 11.55 -5.83 -5.02
C CYS A 1190 10.20 -6.05 -4.32
N ASP A 1191 9.12 -5.57 -4.91
CA ASP A 1191 7.78 -5.38 -4.34
C ASP A 1191 6.68 -5.61 -5.37
#